data_AF-A0A4R3IM06-F1
#
_entry.id   AF-A0A4R3IM06-F1
#
_cell.length_a   1.000
_cell.length_b   1.000
_cell.length_c   1.000
_cell.angle_alpha   90.00
_cell.angle_beta   90.00
_cell.angle_gamma   90.00
#
_symmetry.space_group_name_H-M   'P 1'
#
loop_
_entity.id
_entity.type
_entity.pdbx_description
1 polymer ?
#
loop_
_entity_poly.entity_id
_entity_poly.type
_entity_poly.pdbx_seq_one_letter_code
_entity_poly.pdbx_strand_id
1 'polypeptide(L)'
;MGQATTAVFLIVGYLSAIMLSYRLWNDEIAQFHSELPLLLYALFGGPLIVILIFSILPTFLRGLRERRLTRLLDNGGSNKPGHFRLAPYDENDRECYVRPDGALEKALGWLLRANKNILYLSGASGSGKSSLVNAGIVPTLKDLGWRTLIVRGMGEPMEALTDSLRSAERLYRQAPPKDAEAEDLLRLISDEIARAEAEPLLIALDQFEEFLILKGGEEKEVYSDFLDRLTQNPIPGIRIIHVFREDYRALLFKYDLPRYVPGDTGFELPPFTRTEAQIFLEGGRKTLDAKDYDRLFAGLDRIENARGLYRPITLNMVGYVLDQEGSELEDDPGSLIETYLKRCIARGPSRDFAKTVLAAMITSEGTKQAIAENSLVETTGIADFYVKATLTDLQEDGLVRPLAGSKWEISHDFLAFLIARISGRLRTSFLTRYATPIVAVTLVGWISAMAVALPAWAQWKERQAISSILALGFVREPDFEDGLSFSQLESEISDEDLLEVKRASGHLNIRSLKINLCGEELTSLESLSNLELKALYIYRPDCSRFSPPNLDFLSSMPLQILEMNSPGTKNIEALSGLPLENLAIRYSSHFESIEPISTLRNLRILELSLSNNEYVTSVDALSGLSIEELDISLNNSISTLNGLTGLPLTKLRITSAERIASLEPLTGMKLRSLIIFGAEKVTSLEPLEGMPLENLTISDAGLLDDLGPLRGMALKHFKLSHAPFVTSLEPLVGAPLQSLSLYELGIAYLAPEHCEVVGISAFGSDPLKAICPDR
;
A
#
# COMPACT_ATOMS: atom_id res chain seq x y z
N MET A 1 10.14 2.52 -22.12
CA MET A 1 9.59 3.88 -21.88
C MET A 1 8.64 3.98 -20.68
N GLY A 2 7.74 3.02 -20.43
CA GLY A 2 6.67 3.17 -19.41
C GLY A 2 7.11 3.35 -17.94
N GLN A 3 8.13 2.65 -17.45
CA GLN A 3 8.50 2.74 -16.02
C GLN A 3 9.21 4.05 -15.63
N ALA A 4 10.00 4.62 -16.55
CA ALA A 4 10.71 5.87 -16.32
C ALA A 4 9.76 7.06 -16.26
N THR A 5 8.74 7.09 -17.13
CA THR A 5 7.72 8.15 -17.12
C THR A 5 6.89 8.10 -15.86
N THR A 6 6.46 6.92 -15.41
CA THR A 6 5.71 6.78 -14.14
C THR A 6 6.52 7.26 -12.94
N ALA A 7 7.82 6.93 -12.86
CA ALA A 7 8.68 7.42 -11.78
C ALA A 7 8.84 8.94 -11.79
N VAL A 8 8.97 9.55 -12.98
CA VAL A 8 9.03 11.02 -13.13
C VAL A 8 7.72 11.68 -12.70
N PHE A 9 6.56 11.16 -13.12
CA PHE A 9 5.25 11.69 -12.69
C PHE A 9 5.05 11.59 -11.17
N LEU A 10 5.46 10.48 -10.55
CA LEU A 10 5.40 10.32 -9.10
C LEU A 10 6.27 11.34 -8.38
N ILE A 11 7.49 11.60 -8.87
CA ILE A 11 8.39 12.60 -8.28
C ILE A 11 7.85 14.01 -8.45
N VAL A 12 7.34 14.35 -9.64
CA VAL A 12 6.75 15.67 -9.90
C VAL A 12 5.55 15.87 -8.99
N GLY A 13 4.62 14.91 -8.92
CA GLY A 13 3.46 14.98 -8.04
C GLY A 13 3.85 15.12 -6.56
N TYR A 14 4.86 14.38 -6.12
CA TYR A 14 5.37 14.45 -4.76
C TYR A 14 6.03 15.80 -4.44
N LEU A 15 6.89 16.32 -5.32
CA LEU A 15 7.50 17.65 -5.17
C LEU A 15 6.45 18.76 -5.19
N SER A 16 5.42 18.65 -6.04
CA SER A 16 4.29 19.58 -6.05
C SER A 16 3.51 19.54 -4.74
N ALA A 17 3.28 18.36 -4.15
CA ALA A 17 2.62 18.23 -2.85
C ALA A 17 3.44 18.85 -1.71
N ILE A 18 4.77 18.66 -1.71
CA ILE A 18 5.68 19.32 -0.75
C ILE A 18 5.60 20.84 -0.90
N MET A 19 5.70 21.33 -2.13
CA MET A 19 5.68 22.77 -2.40
C MET A 19 4.34 23.41 -2.03
N LEU A 20 3.22 22.71 -2.27
CA LEU A 20 1.89 23.15 -1.86
C LEU A 20 1.76 23.16 -0.32
N SER A 21 2.26 22.13 0.35
CA SER A 21 2.24 22.04 1.82
C SER A 21 3.07 23.16 2.45
N TYR A 22 4.27 23.41 1.92
CA TYR A 22 5.11 24.51 2.36
C TYR A 22 4.45 25.87 2.12
N ARG A 23 3.72 26.05 1.01
CA ARG A 23 3.03 27.30 0.71
C ARG A 23 1.81 27.55 1.60
N LEU A 24 1.09 26.51 1.99
CA LEU A 24 -0.11 26.62 2.82
C LEU A 24 0.20 26.75 4.31
N TRP A 25 1.30 26.14 4.78
CA TRP A 25 1.61 26.02 6.21
C TRP A 25 3.06 26.41 6.55
N ASN A 26 3.65 27.36 5.81
CA ASN A 26 5.07 27.72 5.93
C ASN A 26 5.51 27.98 7.38
N ASP A 27 4.79 28.86 8.07
CA ASP A 27 5.16 29.32 9.40
C ASP A 27 4.96 28.21 10.45
N GLU A 28 3.91 27.40 10.30
CA GLU A 28 3.65 26.23 11.14
C GLU A 28 4.69 25.12 10.95
N ILE A 29 5.09 24.86 9.70
CA ILE A 29 6.10 23.86 9.34
C ILE A 29 7.47 24.28 9.88
N ALA A 30 7.82 25.56 9.81
CA ALA A 30 9.08 26.08 10.34
C ALA A 30 9.16 25.93 11.87
N GLN A 31 8.08 26.22 12.59
CA GLN A 31 8.01 26.04 14.04
C GLN A 31 8.04 24.55 14.43
N PHE A 32 7.25 23.70 13.76
CA PHE A 32 7.25 22.25 14.01
C PHE A 32 8.61 21.60 13.66
N HIS A 33 9.31 22.08 12.63
CA HIS A 33 10.66 21.63 12.28
C HIS A 33 11.69 21.91 13.38
N SER A 34 11.56 23.04 14.07
CA SER A 34 12.47 23.39 15.16
C SER A 34 12.39 22.42 16.34
N GLU A 35 11.22 21.81 16.57
CA GLU A 35 11.00 20.83 17.64
C GLU A 35 11.31 19.38 17.21
N LEU A 36 10.91 18.99 15.99
CA LEU A 36 11.00 17.59 15.52
C LEU A 36 11.58 17.47 14.08
N PRO A 37 12.85 17.84 13.85
CA PRO A 37 13.43 17.93 12.51
C PRO A 37 13.57 16.56 11.82
N LEU A 38 13.96 15.52 12.56
CA LEU A 38 14.17 14.16 12.03
C LEU A 38 12.89 13.55 11.44
N LEU A 39 11.74 13.84 12.05
CA LEU A 39 10.45 13.30 11.65
C LEU A 39 9.97 13.96 10.34
N LEU A 40 10.23 15.26 10.18
CA LEU A 40 10.02 15.98 8.91
C LEU A 40 10.90 15.46 7.78
N TYR A 41 12.19 15.21 8.05
CA TYR A 41 13.10 14.64 7.04
C TYR A 41 12.70 13.21 6.65
N ALA A 42 12.22 12.40 7.60
CA ALA A 42 11.71 11.07 7.31
C ALA A 42 10.44 11.11 6.44
N LEU A 43 9.53 12.06 6.71
CA LEU A 43 8.28 12.22 5.97
C LEU A 43 8.53 12.66 4.53
N PHE A 44 9.43 13.62 4.32
CA PHE A 44 9.64 14.25 3.01
C PHE A 44 10.81 13.65 2.20
N GLY A 45 11.91 13.27 2.85
CA GLY A 45 13.11 12.76 2.19
C GLY A 45 13.10 11.25 1.93
N GLY A 46 12.49 10.47 2.83
CA GLY A 46 12.49 9.00 2.77
C GLY A 46 11.96 8.41 1.45
N PRO A 47 10.73 8.76 1.02
CA PRO A 47 10.15 8.24 -0.22
C PRO A 47 10.96 8.61 -1.47
N LEU A 48 11.52 9.82 -1.51
CA LEU A 48 12.28 10.30 -2.66
C LEU A 48 13.57 9.50 -2.86
N ILE A 49 14.28 9.18 -1.77
CA ILE A 49 15.50 8.37 -1.78
C ILE A 49 15.19 6.95 -2.26
N VAL A 50 14.08 6.37 -1.81
CA VAL A 50 13.66 5.01 -2.20
C VAL A 50 13.29 4.96 -3.68
N ILE A 51 12.50 5.92 -4.17
CA ILE A 51 12.15 6.02 -5.60
C ILE A 51 13.43 6.19 -6.44
N LEU A 52 14.36 7.04 -6.02
CA LEU A 52 15.62 7.26 -6.73
C LEU A 52 16.45 5.96 -6.84
N ILE A 53 16.64 5.24 -5.74
CA ILE A 53 17.50 4.05 -5.68
C ILE A 53 16.87 2.84 -6.35
N PHE A 54 15.57 2.60 -6.17
CA PHE A 54 14.93 1.35 -6.59
C PHE A 54 14.13 1.47 -7.90
N SER A 55 13.81 2.68 -8.36
CA SER A 55 13.09 2.87 -9.63
C SER A 55 13.93 3.59 -10.68
N ILE A 56 14.57 4.73 -10.36
CA ILE A 56 15.30 5.51 -11.36
C ILE A 56 16.67 4.91 -11.65
N LEU A 57 17.48 4.65 -10.62
CA LEU A 57 18.86 4.19 -10.80
C LEU A 57 18.94 2.88 -11.62
N PRO A 58 18.10 1.85 -11.39
CA PRO A 58 18.13 0.64 -12.22
C PRO A 58 17.71 0.93 -13.67
N THR A 59 16.73 1.81 -13.87
CA THR A 59 16.23 2.17 -15.21
C THR A 59 17.25 3.00 -15.98
N PHE A 60 17.96 3.90 -15.31
CA PHE A 60 19.05 4.68 -15.88
C PHE A 60 20.25 3.79 -16.26
N LEU A 61 20.63 2.86 -15.36
CA LEU A 61 21.66 1.86 -15.65
C LEU A 61 21.25 0.94 -16.81
N ARG A 62 19.95 0.60 -16.96
CA ARG A 62 19.42 -0.12 -18.13
C ARG A 62 19.52 0.71 -19.42
N GLY A 63 19.13 1.99 -19.40
CA GLY A 63 19.21 2.87 -20.57
C GLY A 63 20.65 3.12 -21.07
N LEU A 64 21.63 3.17 -20.15
CA LEU A 64 23.05 3.21 -20.52
C LEU A 64 23.53 1.92 -21.19
N ARG A 65 22.95 0.76 -20.85
CA ARG A 65 23.25 -0.55 -21.47
C ARG A 65 22.55 -0.72 -22.83
N GLU A 66 21.33 -0.21 -22.99
CA GLU A 66 20.60 -0.21 -24.27
C GLU A 66 21.40 0.46 -25.39
N ARG A 67 22.11 1.56 -25.07
CA ARG A 67 23.02 2.25 -25.99
C ARG A 67 24.26 1.43 -26.38
N ARG A 68 24.61 0.39 -25.62
CA ARG A 68 25.68 -0.56 -25.95
C ARG A 68 25.16 -1.74 -26.77
N LEU A 69 23.95 -2.24 -26.47
CA LEU A 69 23.27 -3.32 -27.24
C LEU A 69 22.96 -2.92 -28.69
N THR A 70 22.52 -1.68 -28.90
CA THR A 70 22.24 -1.17 -30.26
C THR A 70 23.48 -1.18 -31.17
N ARG A 71 24.69 -1.02 -30.61
CA ARG A 71 25.94 -1.07 -31.37
C ARG A 71 26.37 -2.49 -31.78
N LEU A 72 25.84 -3.53 -31.12
CA LEU A 72 26.14 -4.94 -31.47
C LEU A 72 25.33 -5.38 -32.70
N LEU A 73 24.08 -4.92 -32.83
CA LEU A 73 23.24 -5.21 -34.00
C LEU A 73 23.79 -4.59 -35.29
N ASP A 74 24.56 -3.49 -35.19
CA ASP A 74 25.15 -2.79 -36.35
C ASP A 74 26.53 -3.36 -36.77
N ASN A 75 27.18 -4.17 -35.93
CA ASN A 75 28.57 -4.62 -36.13
C ASN A 75 28.72 -6.15 -36.07
N GLY A 76 27.72 -6.92 -36.50
CA GLY A 76 27.77 -8.39 -36.55
C GLY A 76 28.87 -8.92 -37.47
N GLY A 77 30.12 -8.84 -37.02
CA GLY A 77 31.30 -9.34 -37.68
C GLY A 77 31.53 -10.78 -37.26
N SER A 78 31.28 -11.72 -38.17
CA SER A 78 31.68 -13.11 -38.02
C SER A 78 33.20 -13.17 -37.86
N ASN A 79 33.68 -13.38 -36.64
CA ASN A 79 35.09 -13.66 -36.40
C ASN A 79 35.39 -15.02 -37.06
N LYS A 80 36.35 -15.08 -37.98
CA LYS A 80 36.75 -16.36 -38.61
C LYS A 80 37.18 -17.34 -37.50
N PRO A 81 36.61 -18.55 -37.44
CA PRO A 81 36.94 -19.47 -36.36
C PRO A 81 38.40 -19.95 -36.47
N GLY A 82 39.07 -20.07 -35.32
CA GLY A 82 40.38 -20.71 -35.23
C GLY A 82 40.29 -22.23 -35.35
N HIS A 83 41.36 -22.93 -34.95
CA HIS A 83 41.40 -24.41 -34.94
C HIS A 83 40.23 -25.00 -34.13
N PHE A 84 39.97 -24.45 -32.93
CA PHE A 84 38.83 -24.83 -32.11
C PHE A 84 37.59 -23.99 -32.39
N ARG A 85 36.44 -24.64 -32.51
CA ARG A 85 35.16 -23.98 -32.78
C ARG A 85 33.97 -24.73 -32.17
N LEU A 86 32.92 -24.00 -31.82
CA LEU A 86 31.69 -24.58 -31.25
C LEU A 86 30.65 -24.97 -32.33
N ALA A 87 30.81 -24.49 -33.56
CA ALA A 87 29.97 -24.84 -34.71
C ALA A 87 30.51 -26.09 -35.44
N PRO A 88 29.65 -26.91 -36.06
CA PRO A 88 30.11 -28.02 -36.91
C PRO A 88 30.86 -27.50 -38.14
N TYR A 89 31.80 -28.31 -38.65
CA TYR A 89 32.58 -27.97 -39.85
C TYR A 89 31.72 -28.19 -41.10
N ASP A 90 31.80 -27.26 -42.05
CA ASP A 90 31.17 -27.36 -43.36
C ASP A 90 32.19 -27.58 -44.50
N GLU A 91 31.70 -27.57 -45.74
CA GLU A 91 32.55 -27.81 -46.92
C GLU A 91 33.65 -26.75 -47.08
N ASN A 92 33.42 -25.50 -46.68
CA ASN A 92 34.40 -24.42 -46.75
C ASN A 92 35.52 -24.58 -45.71
N ASP A 93 35.28 -25.41 -44.69
CA ASP A 93 36.23 -25.63 -43.60
C ASP A 93 37.21 -26.78 -43.87
N ARG A 94 37.19 -27.37 -45.07
CA ARG A 94 38.01 -28.53 -45.44
C ARG A 94 39.48 -28.39 -45.05
N GLU A 95 40.09 -27.23 -45.34
CA GLU A 95 41.53 -27.01 -45.12
C GLU A 95 41.94 -27.05 -43.64
N CYS A 96 41.00 -26.83 -42.73
CA CYS A 96 41.25 -26.79 -41.29
C CYS A 96 40.54 -27.93 -40.54
N TYR A 97 39.86 -28.83 -41.24
CA TYR A 97 39.25 -30.02 -40.65
C TYR A 97 40.30 -31.11 -40.46
N VAL A 98 40.58 -31.48 -39.20
CA VAL A 98 41.58 -32.48 -38.85
C VAL A 98 41.00 -33.53 -37.90
N ARG A 99 41.28 -34.80 -38.20
CA ARG A 99 40.97 -35.95 -37.35
C ARG A 99 42.21 -36.83 -37.17
N PRO A 100 42.88 -36.82 -35.99
CA PRO A 100 44.12 -37.58 -35.78
C PRO A 100 43.93 -39.10 -35.71
N ASP A 101 42.70 -39.59 -35.58
CA ASP A 101 42.35 -41.02 -35.54
C ASP A 101 42.29 -41.69 -36.93
N GLY A 102 42.50 -40.91 -38.00
CA GLY A 102 42.41 -41.36 -39.39
C GLY A 102 41.01 -41.84 -39.79
N ALA A 103 39.96 -41.36 -39.10
CA ALA A 103 38.60 -41.80 -39.37
C ALA A 103 38.11 -41.38 -40.77
N LEU A 104 38.61 -40.27 -41.32
CA LEU A 104 38.26 -39.82 -42.67
C LEU A 104 38.73 -40.82 -43.73
N GLU A 105 39.99 -41.23 -43.67
CA GLU A 105 40.58 -42.19 -44.60
C GLU A 105 39.88 -43.55 -44.48
N LYS A 106 39.57 -43.98 -43.25
CA LYS A 106 38.82 -45.22 -42.99
C LYS A 106 37.40 -45.16 -43.56
N ALA A 107 36.69 -44.05 -43.34
CA ALA A 107 35.33 -43.87 -43.84
C ALA A 107 35.30 -43.78 -45.37
N LEU A 108 36.23 -43.06 -45.99
CA LEU A 108 36.39 -43.00 -47.44
C LEU A 108 36.71 -44.38 -48.02
N GLY A 109 37.66 -45.11 -47.42
CA GLY A 109 38.01 -46.47 -47.86
C GLY A 109 36.86 -47.47 -47.69
N TRP A 110 36.01 -47.31 -46.67
CA TRP A 110 34.76 -48.06 -46.53
C TRP A 110 33.77 -47.68 -47.62
N LEU A 111 33.50 -46.39 -47.81
CA LEU A 111 32.57 -45.91 -48.83
C LEU A 111 32.97 -46.39 -50.21
N LEU A 112 34.22 -46.19 -50.63
CA LEU A 112 34.71 -46.57 -51.96
C LEU A 112 34.51 -48.06 -52.25
N ARG A 113 34.68 -48.94 -51.26
CA ARG A 113 34.48 -50.40 -51.38
C ARG A 113 33.03 -50.85 -51.26
N ALA A 114 32.15 -50.03 -50.67
CA ALA A 114 30.75 -50.38 -50.45
C ALA A 114 30.03 -50.59 -51.80
N ASN A 115 29.30 -51.69 -51.94
CA ASN A 115 28.52 -52.01 -53.15
C ASN A 115 27.00 -52.00 -52.91
N LYS A 116 26.57 -51.58 -51.71
CA LYS A 116 25.17 -51.52 -51.30
C LYS A 116 24.63 -50.09 -51.45
N ASN A 117 23.36 -49.99 -51.82
CA ASN A 117 22.64 -48.72 -51.87
C ASN A 117 22.46 -48.08 -50.50
N ILE A 118 22.35 -48.89 -49.44
CA ILE A 118 21.94 -48.45 -48.10
C ILE A 118 23.10 -48.62 -47.14
N LEU A 119 23.57 -47.48 -46.63
CA LEU A 119 24.70 -47.38 -45.73
C LEU A 119 24.30 -46.61 -44.48
N TYR A 120 25.00 -46.89 -43.39
CA TYR A 120 24.73 -46.34 -42.07
C TYR A 120 26.02 -45.78 -41.46
N LEU A 121 26.02 -44.50 -41.13
CA LEU A 121 27.09 -43.86 -40.36
C LEU A 121 26.59 -43.53 -38.97
N SER A 122 27.08 -44.27 -37.99
CA SER A 122 26.67 -44.13 -36.59
C SER A 122 27.80 -43.58 -35.73
N GLY A 123 27.45 -43.11 -34.53
CA GLY A 123 28.41 -42.70 -33.51
C GLY A 123 27.77 -41.83 -32.44
N ALA A 124 28.43 -41.71 -31.29
CA ALA A 124 27.97 -40.89 -30.17
C ALA A 124 27.60 -39.43 -30.55
N SER A 125 26.69 -38.81 -29.80
CA SER A 125 26.40 -37.37 -29.98
C SER A 125 27.64 -36.54 -29.69
N GLY A 126 28.04 -35.67 -30.62
CA GLY A 126 29.29 -34.90 -30.54
C GLY A 126 30.55 -35.61 -31.05
N SER A 127 30.44 -36.82 -31.62
CA SER A 127 31.57 -37.55 -32.23
C SER A 127 32.09 -36.92 -33.54
N GLY A 128 31.37 -35.93 -34.10
CA GLY A 128 31.75 -35.23 -35.32
C GLY A 128 31.22 -35.85 -36.62
N LYS A 129 30.10 -36.58 -36.58
CA LYS A 129 29.48 -37.22 -37.76
C LYS A 129 29.19 -36.26 -38.91
N SER A 130 28.43 -35.19 -38.64
CA SER A 130 28.08 -34.20 -39.66
C SER A 130 29.32 -33.46 -40.17
N SER A 131 30.30 -33.15 -39.29
CA SER A 131 31.59 -32.58 -39.72
C SER A 131 32.37 -33.53 -40.62
N LEU A 132 32.40 -34.83 -40.30
CA LEU A 132 33.06 -35.84 -41.11
C LEU A 132 32.43 -35.94 -42.51
N VAL A 133 31.11 -35.90 -42.58
CA VAL A 133 30.38 -35.93 -43.85
C VAL A 133 30.62 -34.64 -44.64
N ASN A 134 30.35 -33.48 -44.05
CA ASN A 134 30.30 -32.20 -44.76
C ASN A 134 31.68 -31.62 -45.08
N ALA A 135 32.64 -31.70 -44.16
CA ALA A 135 33.98 -31.12 -44.34
C ALA A 135 35.03 -32.11 -44.84
N GLY A 136 34.77 -33.41 -44.65
CA GLY A 136 35.71 -34.49 -45.03
C GLY A 136 35.24 -35.27 -46.26
N ILE A 137 34.20 -36.08 -46.10
CA ILE A 137 33.76 -37.08 -47.10
C ILE A 137 33.27 -36.38 -48.37
N VAL A 138 32.31 -35.46 -48.25
CA VAL A 138 31.66 -34.80 -49.39
C VAL A 138 32.67 -34.08 -50.30
N PRO A 139 33.52 -33.16 -49.80
CA PRO A 139 34.48 -32.48 -50.65
C PRO A 139 35.53 -33.44 -51.22
N THR A 140 35.98 -34.45 -50.46
CA THR A 140 36.96 -35.41 -50.96
C THR A 140 36.40 -36.29 -52.08
N LEU A 141 35.13 -36.71 -51.98
CA LEU A 141 34.47 -37.47 -53.03
C LEU A 141 34.21 -36.59 -54.27
N LYS A 142 33.83 -35.32 -54.10
CA LYS A 142 33.71 -34.38 -55.23
C LYS A 142 35.01 -34.24 -56.03
N ASP A 143 36.16 -34.18 -55.36
CA ASP A 143 37.47 -34.17 -56.03
C ASP A 143 37.74 -35.46 -56.82
N LEU A 144 37.24 -36.58 -56.33
CA LEU A 144 37.28 -37.87 -57.02
C LEU A 144 36.23 -37.98 -58.14
N GLY A 145 35.49 -36.90 -58.44
CA GLY A 145 34.48 -36.85 -59.51
C GLY A 145 33.09 -37.33 -59.10
N TRP A 146 32.88 -37.68 -57.83
CA TRP A 146 31.58 -38.12 -57.33
C TRP A 146 30.58 -36.98 -57.28
N ARG A 147 29.31 -37.32 -57.48
CA ARG A 147 28.21 -36.42 -57.17
C ARG A 147 27.80 -36.62 -55.71
N THR A 148 27.42 -35.54 -55.05
CA THR A 148 27.02 -35.60 -53.63
C THR A 148 25.79 -34.75 -53.38
N LEU A 149 24.87 -35.24 -52.57
CA LEU A 149 23.66 -34.53 -52.13
C LEU A 149 23.52 -34.68 -50.61
N ILE A 150 23.38 -33.57 -49.90
CA ILE A 150 23.10 -33.58 -48.46
C ILE A 150 21.62 -33.27 -48.27
N VAL A 151 20.93 -34.13 -47.55
CA VAL A 151 19.49 -34.04 -47.28
C VAL A 151 19.30 -33.93 -45.78
N ARG A 152 18.52 -32.93 -45.35
CA ARG A 152 18.06 -32.77 -43.96
C ARG A 152 16.54 -32.75 -43.96
N GLY A 153 15.92 -33.77 -43.36
CA GLY A 153 14.46 -33.88 -43.25
C GLY A 153 14.06 -33.93 -41.79
N MET A 154 13.24 -32.96 -41.37
CA MET A 154 12.76 -32.75 -40.00
C MET A 154 11.68 -33.79 -39.59
N GLY A 155 11.91 -35.07 -39.91
CA GLY A 155 10.97 -36.16 -39.66
C GLY A 155 10.33 -36.79 -40.88
N GLU A 156 10.29 -36.07 -42.01
CA GLU A 156 9.68 -36.50 -43.28
C GLU A 156 10.78 -36.83 -44.32
N PRO A 157 11.49 -37.97 -44.19
CA PRO A 157 12.67 -38.24 -45.01
C PRO A 157 12.35 -38.49 -46.49
N MET A 158 11.17 -39.02 -46.82
CA MET A 158 10.78 -39.22 -48.22
C MET A 158 10.58 -37.90 -48.96
N GLU A 159 9.81 -36.98 -48.38
CA GLU A 159 9.56 -35.68 -48.99
C GLU A 159 10.86 -34.89 -49.13
N ALA A 160 11.65 -34.82 -48.06
CA ALA A 160 12.95 -34.15 -48.08
C ALA A 160 13.91 -34.75 -49.13
N LEU A 161 13.92 -36.07 -49.29
CA LEU A 161 14.72 -36.76 -50.31
C LEU A 161 14.21 -36.42 -51.72
N THR A 162 12.92 -36.56 -51.97
CA THR A 162 12.29 -36.26 -53.27
C THR A 162 12.56 -34.81 -53.69
N ASP A 163 12.36 -33.86 -52.79
CA ASP A 163 12.57 -32.43 -53.07
C ASP A 163 14.05 -32.09 -53.27
N SER A 164 14.94 -32.68 -52.48
CA SER A 164 16.39 -32.49 -52.65
C SER A 164 16.89 -33.06 -53.97
N LEU A 165 16.38 -34.23 -54.39
CA LEU A 165 16.71 -34.81 -55.69
C LEU A 165 16.16 -33.93 -56.82
N ARG A 166 14.89 -33.52 -56.74
CA ARG A 166 14.23 -32.70 -57.77
C ARG A 166 14.88 -31.33 -57.95
N SER A 167 15.34 -30.72 -56.86
CA SER A 167 16.03 -29.42 -56.88
C SER A 167 17.50 -29.49 -57.31
N ALA A 168 18.09 -30.69 -57.36
CA ALA A 168 19.47 -30.89 -57.76
C ALA A 168 19.63 -30.93 -59.29
N GLU A 169 19.36 -29.80 -59.97
CA GLU A 169 19.37 -29.67 -61.44
C GLU A 169 20.66 -30.19 -62.11
N ARG A 170 21.80 -30.10 -61.41
CA ARG A 170 23.11 -30.57 -61.91
C ARG A 170 23.23 -32.10 -62.02
N LEU A 171 22.29 -32.85 -61.46
CA LEU A 171 22.25 -34.31 -61.55
C LEU A 171 21.55 -34.80 -62.82
N TYR A 172 20.91 -33.90 -63.59
CA TYR A 172 20.11 -34.24 -64.74
C TYR A 172 20.57 -33.51 -66.01
N ARG A 173 20.50 -34.18 -67.16
CA ARG A 173 20.62 -33.53 -68.48
C ARG A 173 19.34 -32.81 -68.90
N GLN A 174 18.19 -33.35 -68.50
CA GLN A 174 16.87 -32.76 -68.72
C GLN A 174 16.10 -32.75 -67.42
N ALA A 175 15.38 -31.65 -67.14
CA ALA A 175 14.63 -31.52 -65.90
C ALA A 175 13.70 -32.73 -65.69
N PRO A 176 13.73 -33.37 -64.50
CA PRO A 176 12.90 -34.54 -64.24
C PRO A 176 11.40 -34.17 -64.19
N PRO A 177 10.48 -35.14 -64.38
CA PRO A 177 9.05 -34.92 -64.22
C PRO A 177 8.71 -34.37 -62.84
N LYS A 178 7.75 -33.43 -62.76
CA LYS A 178 7.37 -32.77 -61.50
C LYS A 178 6.71 -33.71 -60.49
N ASP A 179 6.09 -34.78 -60.99
CA ASP A 179 5.35 -35.81 -60.27
C ASP A 179 6.19 -37.08 -60.04
N ALA A 180 7.47 -37.11 -60.45
CA ALA A 180 8.33 -38.26 -60.20
C ALA A 180 8.64 -38.41 -58.71
N GLU A 181 8.52 -39.64 -58.23
CA GLU A 181 8.87 -40.07 -56.88
C GLU A 181 10.37 -40.28 -56.72
N ALA A 182 10.87 -40.33 -55.48
CA ALA A 182 12.30 -40.50 -55.21
C ALA A 182 12.93 -41.71 -55.93
N GLU A 183 12.24 -42.85 -55.98
CA GLU A 183 12.78 -44.06 -56.63
C GLU A 183 12.96 -43.86 -58.15
N ASP A 184 12.00 -43.23 -58.83
CA ASP A 184 12.08 -42.91 -60.26
C ASP A 184 13.21 -41.92 -60.55
N LEU A 185 13.34 -40.89 -59.69
CA LEU A 185 14.42 -39.91 -59.77
C LEU A 185 15.79 -40.57 -59.63
N LEU A 186 15.96 -41.52 -58.69
CA LEU A 186 17.20 -42.26 -58.51
C LEU A 186 17.52 -43.15 -59.71
N ARG A 187 16.53 -43.78 -60.34
CA ARG A 187 16.72 -44.59 -61.56
C ARG A 187 17.13 -43.72 -62.75
N LEU A 188 16.50 -42.56 -62.92
CA LEU A 188 16.89 -41.58 -63.94
C LEU A 188 18.35 -41.15 -63.76
N ILE A 189 18.74 -40.82 -62.52
CA ILE A 189 20.14 -40.45 -62.21
C ILE A 189 21.06 -41.64 -62.52
N SER A 190 20.73 -42.86 -62.09
CA SER A 190 21.53 -44.06 -62.37
C SER A 190 21.76 -44.27 -63.87
N ASP A 191 20.74 -44.07 -64.70
CA ASP A 191 20.89 -44.15 -66.16
C ASP A 191 21.83 -43.06 -66.70
N GLU A 192 21.76 -41.85 -66.14
CA GLU A 192 22.69 -40.78 -66.50
C GLU A 192 24.13 -41.07 -66.07
N ILE A 193 24.33 -41.63 -64.88
CA ILE A 193 25.62 -42.11 -64.36
C ILE A 193 26.20 -43.15 -65.31
N ALA A 194 25.40 -44.17 -65.66
CA ALA A 194 25.83 -45.26 -66.55
C ALA A 194 26.16 -44.77 -67.96
N ARG A 195 25.33 -43.90 -68.55
CA ARG A 195 25.58 -43.34 -69.90
C ARG A 195 26.82 -42.46 -69.97
N ALA A 196 27.14 -41.76 -68.90
CA ALA A 196 28.30 -40.88 -68.84
C ALA A 196 29.57 -41.57 -68.35
N GLU A 197 29.50 -42.87 -68.03
CA GLU A 197 30.58 -43.63 -67.34
C GLU A 197 31.14 -42.87 -66.14
N ALA A 198 30.27 -42.18 -65.42
CA ALA A 198 30.67 -41.24 -64.38
C ALA A 198 30.59 -41.88 -62.98
N GLU A 199 31.28 -41.27 -62.02
CA GLU A 199 31.37 -41.80 -60.66
C GLU A 199 30.02 -41.77 -59.92
N PRO A 200 29.79 -42.66 -58.93
CA PRO A 200 28.50 -42.77 -58.26
C PRO A 200 28.01 -41.47 -57.56
N LEU A 201 26.71 -41.42 -57.28
CA LEU A 201 26.08 -40.41 -56.42
C LEU A 201 26.08 -40.88 -54.96
N LEU A 202 26.59 -40.06 -54.05
CA LEU A 202 26.39 -40.19 -52.61
C LEU A 202 25.27 -39.25 -52.14
N ILE A 203 24.27 -39.80 -51.46
CA ILE A 203 23.22 -39.04 -50.78
C ILE A 203 23.42 -39.21 -49.28
N ALA A 204 23.64 -38.12 -48.56
CA ALA A 204 23.81 -38.11 -47.11
C ALA A 204 22.56 -37.57 -46.42
N LEU A 205 21.86 -38.44 -45.70
CA LEU A 205 20.76 -38.08 -44.82
C LEU A 205 21.34 -37.76 -43.44
N ASP A 206 21.60 -36.48 -43.21
CA ASP A 206 22.15 -35.97 -41.95
C ASP A 206 21.01 -35.85 -40.91
N GLN A 207 21.29 -36.19 -39.65
CA GLN A 207 20.31 -36.25 -38.55
C GLN A 207 19.16 -37.26 -38.76
N PHE A 208 19.43 -38.43 -39.34
CA PHE A 208 18.41 -39.47 -39.57
C PHE A 208 17.75 -39.98 -38.28
N GLU A 209 18.34 -39.72 -37.10
CA GLU A 209 17.69 -40.00 -35.82
C GLU A 209 16.33 -39.31 -35.62
N GLU A 210 16.09 -38.15 -36.23
CA GLU A 210 14.81 -37.44 -36.08
C GLU A 210 13.65 -38.31 -36.58
N PHE A 211 13.84 -38.97 -37.72
CA PHE A 211 12.89 -39.97 -38.24
C PHE A 211 12.71 -41.17 -37.30
N LEU A 212 13.78 -41.69 -36.70
CA LEU A 212 13.70 -42.87 -35.83
C LEU A 212 12.89 -42.61 -34.55
N ILE A 213 12.96 -41.38 -34.01
CA ILE A 213 12.36 -41.00 -32.72
C ILE A 213 10.89 -40.57 -32.83
N LEU A 214 10.48 -39.94 -33.94
CA LEU A 214 9.12 -39.39 -34.09
C LEU A 214 8.02 -40.45 -33.93
N LYS A 215 6.85 -40.05 -33.45
CA LYS A 215 5.76 -40.97 -33.06
C LYS A 215 4.83 -41.41 -34.22
N GLY A 216 5.01 -40.90 -35.44
CA GLY A 216 4.17 -41.24 -36.60
C GLY A 216 4.46 -42.65 -37.15
N GLY A 217 3.41 -43.40 -37.50
CA GLY A 217 3.51 -44.75 -38.07
C GLY A 217 3.59 -44.77 -39.60
N GLU A 218 2.77 -43.95 -40.27
CA GLU A 218 2.61 -43.98 -41.73
C GLU A 218 3.89 -43.58 -42.48
N GLU A 219 4.54 -42.48 -42.12
CA GLU A 219 5.82 -42.05 -42.72
C GLU A 219 6.95 -43.08 -42.52
N LYS A 220 6.93 -43.80 -41.39
CA LYS A 220 7.92 -44.85 -41.11
C LYS A 220 7.75 -46.05 -42.01
N GLU A 221 6.50 -46.48 -42.21
CA GLU A 221 6.16 -47.56 -43.13
C GLU A 221 6.55 -47.19 -44.56
N VAL A 222 6.21 -45.99 -45.03
CA VAL A 222 6.54 -45.54 -46.40
C VAL A 222 8.06 -45.53 -46.65
N TYR A 223 8.85 -44.98 -45.72
CA TYR A 223 10.30 -44.94 -45.87
C TYR A 223 10.95 -46.33 -45.72
N SER A 224 10.45 -47.16 -44.79
CA SER A 224 10.89 -48.54 -44.63
C SER A 224 10.67 -49.36 -45.90
N ASP A 225 9.47 -49.28 -46.48
CA ASP A 225 9.10 -49.94 -47.73
C ASP A 225 10.02 -49.51 -48.89
N PHE A 226 10.38 -48.22 -48.94
CA PHE A 226 11.33 -47.71 -49.93
C PHE A 226 12.73 -48.32 -49.76
N LEU A 227 13.25 -48.40 -48.53
CA LEU A 227 14.54 -49.04 -48.25
C LEU A 227 14.52 -50.55 -48.55
N ASP A 228 13.40 -51.23 -48.27
CA ASP A 228 13.24 -52.64 -48.59
C ASP A 228 13.21 -52.88 -50.10
N ARG A 229 12.48 -52.05 -50.86
CA ARG A 229 12.49 -52.10 -52.34
C ARG A 229 13.89 -51.86 -52.90
N LEU A 230 14.65 -50.91 -52.38
CA LEU A 230 16.04 -50.67 -52.78
C LEU A 230 16.99 -51.84 -52.41
N THR A 231 16.71 -52.54 -51.33
CA THR A 231 17.48 -53.73 -50.94
C THR A 231 17.20 -54.91 -51.88
N GLN A 232 15.94 -55.10 -52.29
CA GLN A 232 15.51 -56.15 -53.20
C GLN A 232 15.91 -55.86 -54.66
N ASN A 233 15.84 -54.59 -55.08
CA ASN A 233 16.18 -54.11 -56.42
C ASN A 233 17.21 -52.97 -56.36
N PRO A 234 18.51 -53.31 -56.12
CA PRO A 234 19.58 -52.32 -56.05
C PRO A 234 19.68 -51.44 -57.30
N ILE A 235 19.88 -50.14 -57.11
CA ILE A 235 20.08 -49.18 -58.20
C ILE A 235 21.59 -48.94 -58.37
N PRO A 236 22.21 -49.30 -59.51
CA PRO A 236 23.64 -49.10 -59.74
C PRO A 236 24.04 -47.62 -59.61
N GLY A 237 25.25 -47.35 -59.10
CA GLY A 237 25.77 -45.99 -59.03
C GLY A 237 25.12 -45.07 -57.98
N ILE A 238 24.24 -45.58 -57.12
CA ILE A 238 23.60 -44.81 -56.03
C ILE A 238 24.03 -45.36 -54.67
N ARG A 239 24.46 -44.47 -53.76
CA ARG A 239 24.74 -44.78 -52.35
C ARG A 239 24.03 -43.78 -51.45
N ILE A 240 23.26 -44.27 -50.48
CA ILE A 240 22.52 -43.47 -49.50
C ILE A 240 23.10 -43.78 -48.12
N ILE A 241 23.71 -42.78 -47.49
CA ILE A 241 24.26 -42.87 -46.15
C ILE A 241 23.31 -42.22 -45.14
N HIS A 242 22.86 -43.02 -44.18
CA HIS A 242 21.99 -42.59 -43.08
C HIS A 242 22.87 -42.27 -41.88
N VAL A 243 22.95 -40.99 -41.53
CA VAL A 243 23.81 -40.51 -40.45
C VAL A 243 22.97 -40.37 -39.19
N PHE A 244 23.26 -41.15 -38.16
CA PHE A 244 22.48 -41.13 -36.92
C PHE A 244 23.29 -41.43 -35.66
N ARG A 245 22.69 -41.25 -34.48
CA ARG A 245 23.32 -41.60 -33.19
C ARG A 245 23.30 -43.11 -32.94
N GLU A 246 24.41 -43.65 -32.45
CA GLU A 246 24.53 -45.08 -32.14
C GLU A 246 23.48 -45.60 -31.15
N ASP A 247 23.01 -44.75 -30.22
CA ASP A 247 21.94 -45.04 -29.25
C ASP A 247 20.65 -45.56 -29.92
N TYR A 248 20.38 -45.12 -31.15
CA TYR A 248 19.16 -45.47 -31.88
C TYR A 248 19.32 -46.68 -32.79
N ARG A 249 20.46 -47.38 -32.75
CA ARG A 249 20.70 -48.54 -33.60
C ARG A 249 19.70 -49.68 -33.37
N ALA A 250 19.20 -49.84 -32.14
CA ALA A 250 18.14 -50.79 -31.84
C ALA A 250 16.82 -50.46 -32.54
N LEU A 251 16.58 -49.19 -32.87
CA LEU A 251 15.38 -48.76 -33.59
C LEU A 251 15.40 -49.21 -35.06
N LEU A 252 16.58 -49.42 -35.66
CA LEU A 252 16.68 -49.99 -37.01
C LEU A 252 16.03 -51.38 -37.05
N PHE A 253 16.31 -52.22 -36.05
CA PHE A 253 15.67 -53.53 -35.94
C PHE A 253 14.19 -53.44 -35.60
N LYS A 254 13.80 -52.52 -34.70
CA LYS A 254 12.40 -52.34 -34.28
C LYS A 254 11.48 -51.97 -35.45
N TYR A 255 11.97 -51.20 -36.40
CA TYR A 255 11.22 -50.74 -37.57
C TYR A 255 11.56 -51.54 -38.83
N ASP A 256 12.11 -52.75 -38.69
CA ASP A 256 12.44 -53.66 -39.79
C ASP A 256 13.30 -53.05 -40.91
N LEU A 257 14.12 -52.04 -40.60
CA LEU A 257 15.01 -51.40 -41.56
C LEU A 257 16.20 -52.31 -41.92
N PRO A 258 16.85 -52.10 -43.09
CA PRO A 258 18.01 -52.87 -43.50
C PRO A 258 19.10 -52.95 -42.43
N ARG A 259 19.67 -54.14 -42.28
CA ARG A 259 20.58 -54.44 -41.17
C ARG A 259 21.87 -53.62 -41.25
N TYR A 260 22.21 -52.99 -40.13
CA TYR A 260 23.55 -52.48 -39.89
C TYR A 260 24.53 -53.64 -39.70
N VAL A 261 25.52 -53.76 -40.59
CA VAL A 261 26.62 -54.72 -40.52
C VAL A 261 27.96 -53.95 -40.46
N PRO A 262 28.69 -53.99 -39.33
CA PRO A 262 29.95 -53.27 -39.20
C PRO A 262 30.94 -53.62 -40.33
N GLY A 263 31.47 -52.61 -41.02
CA GLY A 263 32.45 -52.75 -42.09
C GLY A 263 31.86 -53.08 -43.48
N ASP A 264 30.59 -53.46 -43.56
CA ASP A 264 29.86 -53.69 -44.82
C ASP A 264 28.86 -52.55 -45.06
N THR A 265 27.69 -52.59 -44.41
CA THR A 265 26.67 -51.53 -44.51
C THR A 265 26.79 -50.47 -43.43
N GLY A 266 27.61 -50.69 -42.39
CA GLY A 266 27.71 -49.81 -41.24
C GLY A 266 29.14 -49.33 -40.95
N PHE A 267 29.29 -48.03 -40.72
CA PHE A 267 30.50 -47.41 -40.19
C PHE A 267 30.21 -46.72 -38.87
N GLU A 268 31.00 -47.01 -37.86
CA GLU A 268 30.90 -46.40 -36.54
C GLU A 268 32.03 -45.40 -36.39
N LEU A 269 31.68 -44.14 -36.10
CA LEU A 269 32.63 -43.07 -35.88
C LEU A 269 32.98 -43.00 -34.39
N PRO A 270 34.18 -43.48 -33.99
CA PRO A 270 34.56 -43.50 -32.59
C PRO A 270 34.85 -42.09 -32.05
N PRO A 271 34.72 -41.87 -30.73
CA PRO A 271 35.41 -40.78 -30.04
C PRO A 271 36.94 -40.96 -30.10
N PHE A 272 37.68 -39.90 -29.80
CA PHE A 272 39.14 -39.98 -29.75
C PHE A 272 39.62 -40.70 -28.50
N THR A 273 40.66 -41.50 -28.66
CA THR A 273 41.49 -41.96 -27.54
C THR A 273 42.23 -40.78 -26.90
N ARG A 274 42.81 -40.99 -25.73
CA ARG A 274 43.60 -39.97 -25.04
C ARG A 274 44.73 -39.39 -25.91
N THR A 275 45.47 -40.24 -26.61
CA THR A 275 46.59 -39.79 -27.47
C THR A 275 46.09 -38.95 -28.64
N GLU A 276 45.03 -39.41 -29.31
CA GLU A 276 44.39 -38.67 -30.41
C GLU A 276 43.80 -37.34 -29.93
N ALA A 277 43.18 -37.33 -28.75
CA ALA A 277 42.63 -36.13 -28.14
C ALA A 277 43.73 -35.11 -27.79
N GLN A 278 44.89 -35.57 -27.33
CA GLN A 278 46.04 -34.69 -27.07
C GLN A 278 46.57 -34.10 -28.37
N ILE A 279 46.77 -34.91 -29.42
CA ILE A 279 47.19 -34.42 -30.75
C ILE A 279 46.19 -33.40 -31.30
N PHE A 280 44.89 -33.65 -31.11
CA PHE A 280 43.84 -32.73 -31.52
C PHE A 280 43.95 -31.37 -30.80
N LEU A 281 44.23 -31.38 -29.49
CA LEU A 281 44.41 -30.17 -28.69
C LEU A 281 45.72 -29.43 -29.00
N GLU A 282 46.79 -30.14 -29.35
CA GLU A 282 48.06 -29.55 -29.75
C GLU A 282 48.00 -28.79 -31.09
N GLY A 283 46.94 -28.99 -31.89
CA GLY A 283 46.67 -28.20 -33.09
C GLY A 283 46.22 -26.74 -32.81
N GLY A 284 45.95 -26.40 -31.55
CA GLY A 284 45.59 -25.06 -31.12
C GLY A 284 46.76 -24.08 -31.07
N ARG A 285 46.51 -22.84 -30.60
CA ARG A 285 47.58 -21.83 -30.45
C ARG A 285 48.47 -22.09 -29.23
N LYS A 286 47.98 -22.87 -28.26
CA LYS A 286 48.66 -23.16 -27.01
C LYS A 286 48.84 -24.67 -26.81
N THR A 287 50.04 -25.04 -26.41
CA THR A 287 50.37 -26.39 -25.94
C THR A 287 50.50 -26.38 -24.42
N LEU A 288 50.00 -27.43 -23.78
CA LEU A 288 50.14 -27.65 -22.34
C LEU A 288 51.36 -28.52 -22.03
N ASP A 289 51.83 -28.47 -20.80
CA ASP A 289 52.82 -29.44 -20.32
C ASP A 289 52.17 -30.80 -20.02
N ALA A 290 52.99 -31.82 -19.78
CA ALA A 290 52.50 -33.18 -19.53
C ALA A 290 51.59 -33.28 -18.29
N LYS A 291 51.88 -32.49 -17.24
CA LYS A 291 51.15 -32.52 -15.96
C LYS A 291 49.78 -31.85 -16.09
N ASP A 292 49.70 -30.79 -16.86
CA ASP A 292 48.46 -30.09 -17.14
C ASP A 292 47.58 -30.88 -18.11
N TYR A 293 48.16 -31.63 -19.06
CA TYR A 293 47.38 -32.62 -19.83
C TYR A 293 46.83 -33.74 -18.94
N ASP A 294 47.61 -34.27 -17.96
CA ASP A 294 47.10 -35.25 -17.00
C ASP A 294 45.89 -34.72 -16.21
N ARG A 295 45.98 -33.48 -15.71
CA ARG A 295 44.88 -32.79 -15.03
C ARG A 295 43.70 -32.54 -15.97
N LEU A 296 43.97 -32.15 -17.21
CA LEU A 296 42.96 -31.89 -18.23
C LEU A 296 42.12 -33.13 -18.50
N PHE A 297 42.78 -34.25 -18.78
CA PHE A 297 42.10 -35.51 -19.08
C PHE A 297 41.40 -36.10 -17.85
N ALA A 298 41.93 -35.92 -16.64
CA ALA A 298 41.22 -36.31 -15.41
C ALA A 298 39.91 -35.51 -15.19
N GLY A 299 39.88 -34.24 -15.59
CA GLY A 299 38.64 -33.43 -15.57
C GLY A 299 37.66 -33.86 -16.65
N LEU A 300 38.14 -34.05 -17.89
CA LEU A 300 37.34 -34.51 -19.02
C LEU A 300 36.70 -35.88 -18.80
N ASP A 301 37.41 -36.79 -18.12
CA ASP A 301 36.90 -38.12 -17.72
C ASP A 301 35.59 -38.04 -16.90
N ARG A 302 35.30 -36.90 -16.25
CA ARG A 302 34.05 -36.68 -15.48
C ARG A 302 32.90 -36.13 -16.32
N ILE A 303 33.20 -35.61 -17.51
CA ILE A 303 32.24 -34.99 -18.42
C ILE A 303 31.86 -35.99 -19.53
N GLU A 304 32.82 -36.82 -19.93
CA GLU A 304 32.62 -37.85 -20.93
C GLU A 304 31.85 -39.05 -20.41
N ASN A 305 31.13 -39.71 -21.32
CA ASN A 305 30.33 -40.89 -20.97
C ASN A 305 31.21 -42.14 -20.74
N ALA A 306 32.39 -42.19 -21.35
CA ALA A 306 33.33 -43.30 -21.26
C ALA A 306 34.74 -42.80 -20.95
N ARG A 307 35.31 -43.31 -19.86
CA ARG A 307 36.64 -42.90 -19.37
C ARG A 307 37.72 -43.17 -20.42
N GLY A 308 38.58 -42.18 -20.69
CA GLY A 308 39.65 -42.29 -21.68
C GLY A 308 39.23 -42.15 -23.15
N LEU A 309 37.94 -41.89 -23.41
CA LEU A 309 37.40 -41.61 -24.74
C LEU A 309 36.77 -40.22 -24.76
N TYR A 310 37.22 -39.37 -25.68
CA TYR A 310 36.91 -37.95 -25.68
C TYR A 310 36.22 -37.56 -26.99
N ARG A 311 35.07 -36.90 -26.88
CA ARG A 311 34.33 -36.46 -28.07
C ARG A 311 34.95 -35.18 -28.63
N PRO A 312 35.07 -35.05 -29.95
CA PRO A 312 35.56 -33.82 -30.59
C PRO A 312 34.84 -32.55 -30.14
N ILE A 313 33.54 -32.60 -29.83
CA ILE A 313 32.81 -31.41 -29.33
C ILE A 313 33.35 -30.91 -27.99
N THR A 314 33.70 -31.83 -27.08
CA THR A 314 34.23 -31.49 -25.76
C THR A 314 35.62 -30.90 -25.89
N LEU A 315 36.47 -31.50 -26.73
CA LEU A 315 37.82 -31.02 -26.98
C LEU A 315 37.83 -29.68 -27.72
N ASN A 316 36.91 -29.47 -28.67
CA ASN A 316 36.73 -28.18 -29.31
C ASN A 316 36.36 -27.11 -28.30
N MET A 317 35.46 -27.40 -27.36
CA MET A 317 35.09 -26.41 -26.34
C MET A 317 36.24 -26.12 -25.38
N VAL A 318 36.93 -27.14 -24.87
CA VAL A 318 38.08 -26.94 -23.97
C VAL A 318 39.20 -26.19 -24.69
N GLY A 319 39.55 -26.62 -25.90
CA GLY A 319 40.56 -25.95 -26.72
C GLY A 319 40.18 -24.49 -27.01
N TYR A 320 38.91 -24.23 -27.34
CA TYR A 320 38.42 -22.86 -27.55
C TYR A 320 38.59 -21.99 -26.30
N VAL A 321 38.25 -22.52 -25.11
CA VAL A 321 38.44 -21.79 -23.85
C VAL A 321 39.92 -21.56 -23.55
N LEU A 322 40.78 -22.55 -23.79
CA LEU A 322 42.23 -22.44 -23.59
C LEU A 322 42.86 -21.38 -24.53
N ASP A 323 42.42 -21.31 -25.79
CA ASP A 323 42.87 -20.32 -26.77
C ASP A 323 42.44 -18.89 -26.40
N GLN A 324 41.30 -18.72 -25.72
CA GLN A 324 40.73 -17.42 -25.34
C GLN A 324 41.22 -16.90 -23.98
N GLU A 325 41.35 -17.75 -22.96
CA GLU A 325 41.46 -17.30 -21.55
C GLU A 325 42.88 -17.10 -21.02
N GLY A 326 43.92 -17.35 -21.82
CA GLY A 326 45.25 -16.85 -21.49
C GLY A 326 45.98 -17.51 -20.29
N SER A 327 45.28 -18.25 -19.42
CA SER A 327 45.74 -18.64 -18.08
C SER A 327 46.19 -20.11 -17.99
N GLU A 328 47.10 -20.39 -17.04
CA GLU A 328 47.46 -21.76 -16.62
C GLU A 328 46.21 -22.50 -16.12
N LEU A 329 46.14 -23.83 -16.33
CA LEU A 329 45.09 -24.69 -15.77
C LEU A 329 45.25 -24.78 -14.24
N GLU A 330 44.98 -23.68 -13.53
CA GLU A 330 44.95 -23.66 -12.06
C GLU A 330 43.78 -24.49 -11.50
N ASP A 331 42.72 -24.68 -12.31
CA ASP A 331 41.45 -25.30 -11.94
C ASP A 331 41.07 -26.52 -12.81
N ASP A 332 40.14 -27.35 -12.30
CA ASP A 332 39.56 -28.50 -12.99
C ASP A 332 38.91 -28.13 -14.35
N PRO A 333 39.18 -28.82 -15.46
CA PRO A 333 38.56 -28.59 -16.77
C PRO A 333 37.03 -28.54 -16.80
N GLY A 334 36.37 -29.32 -15.95
CA GLY A 334 34.91 -29.24 -15.78
C GLY A 334 34.47 -27.89 -15.21
N SER A 335 35.25 -27.33 -14.29
CA SER A 335 35.04 -25.97 -13.80
C SER A 335 35.43 -24.93 -14.85
N LEU A 336 36.41 -25.21 -15.73
CA LEU A 336 36.84 -24.29 -16.80
C LEU A 336 35.71 -24.05 -17.82
N ILE A 337 35.08 -25.13 -18.31
CA ILE A 337 33.89 -25.04 -19.18
C ILE A 337 32.72 -24.36 -18.44
N GLU A 338 32.44 -24.76 -17.20
CA GLU A 338 31.35 -24.18 -16.41
C GLU A 338 31.59 -22.69 -16.12
N THR A 339 32.83 -22.28 -15.87
CA THR A 339 33.24 -20.90 -15.61
C THR A 339 33.13 -20.06 -16.87
N TYR A 340 33.57 -20.59 -18.01
CA TYR A 340 33.39 -19.94 -19.30
C TYR A 340 31.90 -19.73 -19.61
N LEU A 341 31.07 -20.77 -19.52
CA LEU A 341 29.62 -20.66 -19.75
C LEU A 341 28.96 -19.68 -18.78
N LYS A 342 29.30 -19.72 -17.49
CA LYS A 342 28.82 -18.74 -16.50
C LYS A 342 29.25 -17.33 -16.88
N ARG A 343 30.47 -17.15 -17.40
CA ARG A 343 30.98 -15.85 -17.83
C ARG A 343 30.24 -15.36 -19.05
N CYS A 344 30.07 -16.15 -20.10
CA CYS A 344 29.27 -15.76 -21.28
C CYS A 344 27.83 -15.39 -20.90
N ILE A 345 27.19 -16.19 -20.02
CA ILE A 345 25.82 -15.92 -19.58
C ILE A 345 25.73 -14.70 -18.64
N ALA A 346 26.77 -14.44 -17.83
CA ALA A 346 26.77 -13.36 -16.84
C ALA A 346 27.45 -12.05 -17.33
N ARG A 347 28.20 -12.11 -18.42
CA ARG A 347 28.85 -10.99 -19.10
C ARG A 347 27.89 -10.42 -20.14
N GLY A 348 28.25 -9.24 -20.64
CA GLY A 348 27.50 -8.58 -21.69
C GLY A 348 26.32 -7.76 -21.18
N PRO A 349 25.79 -6.91 -22.04
CA PRO A 349 24.62 -6.10 -21.74
C PRO A 349 23.33 -6.95 -21.66
N SER A 350 23.35 -8.22 -22.09
CA SER A 350 22.21 -9.15 -22.14
C SER A 350 22.08 -10.07 -20.92
N ARG A 351 22.97 -9.99 -19.92
CA ARG A 351 23.04 -10.89 -18.75
C ARG A 351 21.72 -11.09 -17.99
N ASP A 352 20.86 -10.06 -17.99
CA ASP A 352 19.60 -10.06 -17.23
C ASP A 352 18.53 -10.93 -17.94
N PHE A 353 18.73 -11.24 -19.22
CA PHE A 353 17.81 -11.97 -20.10
C PHE A 353 18.38 -13.30 -20.62
N ALA A 354 19.71 -13.39 -20.80
CA ALA A 354 20.41 -14.55 -21.37
C ALA A 354 20.00 -15.89 -20.76
N LYS A 355 19.87 -15.96 -19.43
CA LYS A 355 19.44 -17.17 -18.72
C LYS A 355 18.03 -17.61 -19.14
N THR A 356 17.08 -16.68 -19.19
CA THR A 356 15.67 -16.96 -19.51
C THR A 356 15.51 -17.33 -20.98
N VAL A 357 16.22 -16.63 -21.88
CA VAL A 357 16.22 -16.92 -23.31
C VAL A 357 16.83 -18.31 -23.58
N LEU A 358 18.01 -18.61 -23.04
CA LEU A 358 18.65 -19.92 -23.22
C LEU A 358 17.80 -21.06 -22.63
N ALA A 359 17.16 -20.86 -21.48
CA ALA A 359 16.29 -21.88 -20.89
C ALA A 359 15.06 -22.20 -21.76
N ALA A 360 14.51 -21.21 -22.47
CA ALA A 360 13.40 -21.42 -23.40
C ALA A 360 13.81 -22.15 -24.70
N MET A 361 15.11 -22.25 -24.98
CA MET A 361 15.68 -22.96 -26.13
C MET A 361 16.11 -24.40 -25.79
N ILE A 362 15.84 -24.86 -24.57
CA ILE A 362 16.19 -26.20 -24.06
C ILE A 362 14.91 -26.95 -23.73
N THR A 363 14.80 -28.18 -24.22
CA THR A 363 13.66 -29.05 -23.91
C THR A 363 13.69 -29.53 -22.46
N SER A 364 12.58 -30.08 -21.96
CA SER A 364 12.54 -30.71 -20.64
C SER A 364 13.52 -31.89 -20.46
N GLU A 365 13.99 -32.48 -21.57
CA GLU A 365 14.97 -33.57 -21.57
C GLU A 365 16.43 -33.07 -21.63
N GLY A 366 16.64 -31.75 -21.63
CA GLY A 366 17.98 -31.13 -21.65
C GLY A 366 18.64 -31.10 -23.03
N THR A 367 17.87 -31.30 -24.11
CA THR A 367 18.32 -31.21 -25.50
C THR A 367 18.02 -29.83 -26.09
N LYS A 368 18.71 -29.46 -27.17
CA LYS A 368 18.45 -28.18 -27.86
C LYS A 368 17.10 -28.23 -28.59
N GLN A 369 16.44 -27.08 -28.73
CA GLN A 369 15.25 -26.92 -29.56
C GLN A 369 15.40 -25.70 -30.47
N ALA A 370 15.00 -25.86 -31.74
CA ALA A 370 14.87 -24.73 -32.66
C ALA A 370 13.57 -23.98 -32.39
N ILE A 371 13.65 -22.68 -32.14
CA ILE A 371 12.51 -21.83 -31.78
C ILE A 371 12.54 -20.51 -32.55
N ALA A 372 11.37 -20.02 -32.96
CA ALA A 372 11.25 -18.73 -33.65
C ALA A 372 11.41 -17.57 -32.67
N GLU A 373 11.96 -16.44 -33.13
CA GLU A 373 12.15 -15.22 -32.32
C GLU A 373 10.83 -14.76 -31.67
N ASN A 374 9.73 -14.76 -32.43
CA ASN A 374 8.41 -14.36 -31.93
C ASN A 374 7.92 -15.28 -30.79
N SER A 375 8.17 -16.59 -30.91
CA SER A 375 7.81 -17.56 -29.87
C SER A 375 8.67 -17.39 -28.61
N LEU A 376 9.92 -16.96 -28.74
CA LEU A 376 10.76 -16.60 -27.59
C LEU A 376 10.21 -15.38 -26.85
N VAL A 377 9.75 -14.36 -27.56
CA VAL A 377 9.09 -13.18 -26.96
C VAL A 377 7.86 -13.59 -26.16
N GLU A 378 6.99 -14.42 -26.75
CA GLU A 378 5.77 -14.92 -26.09
C GLU A 378 6.08 -15.78 -24.86
N THR A 379 7.02 -16.73 -24.98
CA THR A 379 7.34 -17.68 -23.91
C THR A 379 8.04 -17.02 -22.74
N THR A 380 8.92 -16.04 -23.01
CA THR A 380 9.74 -15.40 -21.98
C THR A 380 9.12 -14.12 -21.41
N GLY A 381 8.16 -13.51 -22.11
CA GLY A 381 7.61 -12.19 -21.79
C GLY A 381 8.60 -11.04 -21.95
N ILE A 382 9.74 -11.29 -22.60
CA ILE A 382 10.80 -10.30 -22.84
C ILE A 382 10.50 -9.59 -24.17
N ALA A 383 10.62 -8.27 -24.21
CA ALA A 383 10.35 -7.50 -25.43
C ALA A 383 11.29 -7.89 -26.58
N ASP A 384 10.77 -7.90 -27.82
CA ASP A 384 11.45 -8.31 -29.07
C ASP A 384 12.89 -7.78 -29.20
N PHE A 385 13.09 -6.48 -28.96
CA PHE A 385 14.41 -5.86 -29.00
C PHE A 385 15.44 -6.55 -28.09
N TYR A 386 15.06 -6.87 -26.84
CA TYR A 386 15.99 -7.51 -25.89
C TYR A 386 16.21 -8.97 -26.23
N VAL A 387 15.22 -9.68 -26.78
CA VAL A 387 15.41 -11.07 -27.26
C VAL A 387 16.42 -11.09 -28.39
N LYS A 388 16.23 -10.27 -29.43
CA LYS A 388 17.15 -10.17 -30.58
C LYS A 388 18.57 -9.81 -30.14
N ALA A 389 18.71 -8.76 -29.35
CA ALA A 389 20.02 -8.31 -28.91
C ALA A 389 20.72 -9.34 -28.00
N THR A 390 19.95 -10.09 -27.19
CA THR A 390 20.48 -11.21 -26.40
C THR A 390 20.95 -12.37 -27.29
N LEU A 391 20.19 -12.73 -28.32
CA LEU A 391 20.58 -13.78 -29.26
C LEU A 391 21.83 -13.40 -30.05
N THR A 392 21.96 -12.15 -30.48
CA THR A 392 23.17 -11.64 -31.15
C THR A 392 24.40 -11.68 -30.24
N ASP A 393 24.28 -11.22 -28.99
CA ASP A 393 25.36 -11.27 -27.99
C ASP A 393 25.81 -12.72 -27.71
N LEU A 394 24.85 -13.64 -27.55
CA LEU A 394 25.13 -15.07 -27.36
C LEU A 394 25.71 -15.75 -28.61
N GLN A 395 25.42 -15.22 -29.80
CA GLN A 395 25.97 -15.71 -31.07
C GLN A 395 27.46 -15.33 -31.21
N GLU A 396 27.88 -14.16 -30.73
CA GLU A 396 29.30 -13.77 -30.72
C GLU A 396 30.14 -14.75 -29.88
N ASP A 397 29.58 -15.28 -28.79
CA ASP A 397 30.19 -16.32 -27.96
C ASP A 397 29.98 -17.76 -28.53
N GLY A 398 29.31 -17.90 -29.67
CA GLY A 398 29.07 -19.19 -30.35
C GLY A 398 28.09 -20.12 -29.62
N LEU A 399 27.35 -19.63 -28.63
CA LEU A 399 26.40 -20.44 -27.83
C LEU A 399 25.10 -20.73 -28.59
N VAL A 400 24.66 -19.80 -29.42
CA VAL A 400 23.46 -19.93 -30.25
C VAL A 400 23.76 -19.61 -31.70
N ARG A 401 22.92 -20.11 -32.60
CA ARG A 401 23.03 -19.83 -34.04
C ARG A 401 21.66 -19.64 -34.70
N PRO A 402 21.58 -18.82 -35.75
CA PRO A 402 20.37 -18.69 -36.56
C PRO A 402 20.21 -19.88 -37.52
N LEU A 403 18.95 -20.20 -37.82
CA LEU A 403 18.49 -21.15 -38.83
C LEU A 403 17.63 -20.42 -39.88
N ALA A 404 17.36 -21.09 -41.00
CA ALA A 404 16.44 -20.55 -42.01
C ALA A 404 15.06 -20.25 -41.40
N GLY A 405 14.46 -19.11 -41.78
CA GLY A 405 13.12 -18.72 -41.32
C GLY A 405 13.06 -18.04 -39.95
N SER A 406 14.08 -17.27 -39.55
CA SER A 406 14.13 -16.52 -38.27
C SER A 406 13.99 -17.41 -37.01
N LYS A 407 14.46 -18.65 -37.13
CA LYS A 407 14.57 -19.60 -36.01
C LYS A 407 15.97 -19.55 -35.45
N TRP A 408 16.08 -19.81 -34.17
CA TRP A 408 17.35 -19.90 -33.45
C TRP A 408 17.41 -21.21 -32.69
N GLU A 409 18.62 -21.75 -32.55
CA GLU A 409 18.88 -22.89 -31.69
C GLU A 409 20.20 -22.71 -30.94
N ILE A 410 20.39 -23.49 -29.87
CA ILE A 410 21.70 -23.65 -29.24
C ILE A 410 22.60 -24.42 -30.21
N SER A 411 23.87 -24.01 -30.33
CA SER A 411 24.79 -24.54 -31.35
C SER A 411 24.94 -26.07 -31.31
N HIS A 412 24.83 -26.70 -30.13
CA HIS A 412 24.93 -28.17 -29.97
C HIS A 412 24.18 -28.70 -28.73
N ASP A 413 23.72 -29.95 -28.78
CA ASP A 413 23.03 -30.62 -27.66
C ASP A 413 23.87 -30.69 -26.38
N PHE A 414 25.18 -30.87 -26.53
CA PHE A 414 26.11 -30.87 -25.41
C PHE A 414 26.12 -29.54 -24.64
N LEU A 415 26.03 -28.41 -25.36
CA LEU A 415 25.91 -27.08 -24.73
C LEU A 415 24.56 -26.94 -24.04
N ALA A 416 23.46 -27.39 -24.67
CA ALA A 416 22.13 -27.37 -24.08
C ALA A 416 22.11 -28.15 -22.74
N PHE A 417 22.72 -29.34 -22.72
CA PHE A 417 22.85 -30.16 -21.50
C PHE A 417 23.64 -29.45 -20.39
N LEU A 418 24.78 -28.83 -20.72
CA LEU A 418 25.60 -28.10 -19.74
C LEU A 418 24.90 -26.84 -19.24
N ILE A 419 24.28 -26.06 -20.13
CA ILE A 419 23.51 -24.86 -19.78
C ILE A 419 22.34 -25.25 -18.87
N ALA A 420 21.61 -26.33 -19.18
CA ALA A 420 20.52 -26.83 -18.33
C ALA A 420 21.01 -27.12 -16.90
N ARG A 421 22.16 -27.79 -16.76
CA ARG A 421 22.77 -28.11 -15.46
C ARG A 421 23.22 -26.87 -14.68
N ILE A 422 23.72 -25.84 -15.36
CA ILE A 422 24.22 -24.60 -14.75
C ILE A 422 23.08 -23.61 -14.45
N SER A 423 22.00 -23.65 -15.23
CA SER A 423 20.86 -22.73 -15.13
C SER A 423 20.22 -22.73 -13.74
N GLY A 424 20.17 -23.86 -13.04
CA GLY A 424 19.68 -23.94 -11.66
C GLY A 424 20.48 -23.13 -10.63
N ARG A 425 21.75 -22.80 -10.90
CA ARG A 425 22.71 -22.18 -9.94
C ARG A 425 23.03 -20.70 -10.21
N LEU A 426 22.55 -20.14 -11.32
CA LEU A 426 22.79 -18.73 -11.68
C LEU A 426 21.84 -17.79 -10.91
N ARG A 427 22.37 -16.95 -10.01
CA ARG A 427 21.61 -15.95 -9.24
C ARG A 427 21.19 -14.78 -10.15
N THR A 428 19.92 -14.40 -10.08
CA THR A 428 19.44 -13.12 -10.64
C THR A 428 20.00 -11.94 -9.83
N SER A 429 20.13 -10.77 -10.48
CA SER A 429 20.63 -9.53 -9.88
C SER A 429 20.00 -9.22 -8.52
N PHE A 430 20.83 -8.87 -7.52
CA PHE A 430 20.39 -8.50 -6.17
C PHE A 430 19.30 -7.40 -6.18
N LEU A 431 19.43 -6.42 -7.07
CA LEU A 431 18.51 -5.30 -7.19
C LEU A 431 17.11 -5.72 -7.65
N THR A 432 16.99 -6.73 -8.53
CA THR A 432 15.66 -7.19 -8.98
C THR A 432 15.01 -8.14 -7.99
N ARG A 433 15.81 -8.88 -7.21
CA ARG A 433 15.29 -9.81 -6.20
C ARG A 433 14.71 -9.13 -4.96
N TYR A 434 15.30 -8.00 -4.54
CA TYR A 434 14.91 -7.32 -3.31
C TYR A 434 14.16 -6.00 -3.50
N ALA A 435 13.95 -5.54 -4.74
CA ALA A 435 13.20 -4.29 -4.98
C ALA A 435 11.79 -4.31 -4.36
N THR A 436 11.00 -5.35 -4.64
CA THR A 436 9.62 -5.45 -4.14
C THR A 436 9.52 -5.48 -2.60
N PRO A 437 10.27 -6.35 -1.87
CA PRO A 437 10.21 -6.34 -0.41
C PRO A 437 10.76 -5.05 0.21
N ILE A 438 11.79 -4.44 -0.37
CA ILE A 438 12.34 -3.18 0.16
C ILE A 438 11.36 -2.02 -0.04
N VAL A 439 10.72 -1.92 -1.21
CA VAL A 439 9.65 -0.94 -1.46
C VAL A 439 8.48 -1.15 -0.48
N ALA A 440 8.09 -2.39 -0.20
CA ALA A 440 7.04 -2.68 0.77
C ALA A 440 7.44 -2.25 2.20
N VAL A 441 8.64 -2.60 2.65
CA VAL A 441 9.15 -2.23 3.99
C VAL A 441 9.26 -0.71 4.14
N THR A 442 9.71 -0.01 3.10
CA THR A 442 9.82 1.45 3.13
C THR A 442 8.47 2.15 3.08
N LEU A 443 7.48 1.60 2.36
CA LEU A 443 6.11 2.08 2.40
C LEU A 443 5.51 1.92 3.81
N VAL A 444 5.71 0.76 4.45
CA VAL A 444 5.28 0.50 5.83
C VAL A 444 5.98 1.46 6.80
N GLY A 445 7.28 1.68 6.63
CA GLY A 445 8.04 2.65 7.43
C GLY A 445 7.50 4.08 7.27
N TRP A 446 7.09 4.46 6.06
CA TRP A 446 6.53 5.78 5.78
C TRP A 446 5.12 5.95 6.36
N ILE A 447 4.25 4.95 6.22
CA ILE A 447 2.92 4.94 6.85
C ILE A 447 3.06 5.02 8.37
N SER A 448 4.03 4.30 8.95
CA SER A 448 4.32 4.35 10.38
C SER A 448 4.81 5.74 10.82
N ALA A 449 5.66 6.39 10.02
CA ALA A 449 6.10 7.75 10.28
C ALA A 449 4.94 8.76 10.22
N MET A 450 4.04 8.64 9.24
CA MET A 450 2.81 9.46 9.17
C MET A 450 1.88 9.22 10.36
N ALA A 451 1.72 7.97 10.80
CA ALA A 451 0.90 7.60 11.94
C ALA A 451 1.39 8.20 13.27
N VAL A 452 2.69 8.53 13.37
CA VAL A 452 3.27 9.25 14.51
C VAL A 452 3.25 10.76 14.30
N ALA A 453 3.54 11.22 13.08
CA ALA A 453 3.63 12.64 12.73
C ALA A 453 2.30 13.38 12.88
N LEU A 454 1.21 12.80 12.39
CA LEU A 454 -0.10 13.45 12.38
C LEU A 454 -0.64 13.69 13.80
N PRO A 455 -0.64 12.70 14.72
CA PRO A 455 -1.03 12.95 16.11
C PRO A 455 -0.10 13.92 16.83
N ALA A 456 1.21 13.84 16.60
CA ALA A 456 2.17 14.76 17.21
C ALA A 456 1.94 16.21 16.77
N TRP A 457 1.66 16.43 15.49
CA TRP A 457 1.34 17.76 14.96
C TRP A 457 0.00 18.29 15.50
N ALA A 458 -1.02 17.44 15.61
CA ALA A 458 -2.31 17.80 16.21
C ALA A 458 -2.15 18.21 17.69
N GLN A 459 -1.44 17.42 18.49
CA GLN A 459 -1.13 17.74 19.89
C GLN A 459 -0.26 18.99 20.04
N TRP A 460 0.60 19.28 19.07
CA TRP A 460 1.38 20.52 19.05
C TRP A 460 0.47 21.73 18.79
N LYS A 461 -0.46 21.65 17.82
CA LYS A 461 -1.44 22.72 17.56
C LYS A 461 -2.34 22.99 18.77
N GLU A 462 -2.82 21.93 19.43
CA GLU A 462 -3.63 22.06 20.65
C GLU A 462 -2.88 22.82 21.75
N ARG A 463 -1.60 22.47 21.98
CA ARG A 463 -0.75 23.16 22.97
C ARG A 463 -0.51 24.62 22.62
N GLN A 464 -0.27 24.93 21.35
CA GLN A 464 -0.11 26.32 20.90
C GLN A 464 -1.40 27.13 21.11
N ALA A 465 -2.56 26.58 20.76
CA ALA A 465 -3.86 27.24 20.97
C ALA A 465 -4.19 27.45 22.46
N ILE A 466 -3.84 26.50 23.34
CA ILE A 466 -3.98 26.71 24.79
C ILE A 466 -3.03 27.82 25.25
N SER A 467 -1.78 27.80 24.78
CA SER A 467 -0.81 28.81 25.19
C SER A 467 -1.17 30.23 24.74
N SER A 468 -1.79 30.39 23.56
CA SER A 468 -2.27 31.70 23.11
C SER A 468 -3.41 32.20 24.01
N ILE A 469 -4.39 31.36 24.34
CA ILE A 469 -5.46 31.73 25.29
C ILE A 469 -4.89 32.12 26.66
N LEU A 470 -3.96 31.34 27.21
CA LEU A 470 -3.35 31.63 28.51
C LEU A 470 -2.51 32.92 28.49
N ALA A 471 -1.89 33.25 27.35
CA ALA A 471 -1.13 34.50 27.19
C ALA A 471 -2.01 35.76 27.25
N LEU A 472 -3.31 35.63 26.94
CA LEU A 472 -4.32 36.70 27.09
C LEU A 472 -4.81 36.82 28.55
N GLY A 473 -4.20 36.07 29.48
CA GLY A 473 -4.51 36.08 30.91
C GLY A 473 -5.68 35.18 31.33
N PHE A 474 -6.30 34.43 30.42
CA PHE A 474 -7.31 33.44 30.80
C PHE A 474 -6.68 32.38 31.69
N VAL A 475 -7.43 31.96 32.71
CA VAL A 475 -7.09 30.86 33.60
C VAL A 475 -7.88 29.64 33.17
N ARG A 476 -7.22 28.47 33.16
CA ARG A 476 -7.88 27.20 32.91
C ARG A 476 -8.63 26.75 34.16
N GLU A 477 -9.91 26.49 33.99
CA GLU A 477 -10.81 25.96 35.01
C GLU A 477 -10.93 24.43 34.86
N PRO A 478 -11.51 23.72 35.84
CA PRO A 478 -11.89 22.32 35.66
C PRO A 478 -12.74 22.15 34.40
N ASP A 479 -12.40 21.13 33.61
CA ASP A 479 -13.08 20.84 32.35
C ASP A 479 -14.60 20.67 32.58
N PHE A 480 -15.40 21.26 31.70
CA PHE A 480 -16.86 21.23 31.77
C PHE A 480 -17.37 20.16 30.80
N GLU A 481 -17.94 19.10 31.37
CA GLU A 481 -18.32 17.89 30.65
C GLU A 481 -17.18 17.28 29.81
N ASP A 482 -17.25 17.39 28.48
CA ASP A 482 -16.34 16.80 27.50
C ASP A 482 -15.30 17.79 26.95
N GLY A 483 -15.25 19.02 27.46
CA GLY A 483 -14.40 20.06 26.90
C GLY A 483 -13.82 21.05 27.89
N LEU A 484 -12.97 21.92 27.35
CA LEU A 484 -12.15 22.87 28.10
C LEU A 484 -12.99 24.03 28.64
N SER A 485 -12.59 24.47 29.83
CA SER A 485 -13.18 25.62 30.53
C SER A 485 -12.14 26.69 30.74
N PHE A 486 -12.49 27.93 30.39
CA PHE A 486 -11.61 29.08 30.61
C PHE A 486 -12.35 30.18 31.36
N SER A 487 -11.61 30.90 32.20
CA SER A 487 -12.11 32.06 32.93
C SER A 487 -11.14 33.23 32.82
N GLN A 488 -11.66 34.42 32.51
CA GLN A 488 -10.94 35.68 32.62
C GLN A 488 -11.77 36.65 33.44
N LEU A 489 -11.39 36.82 34.71
CA LEU A 489 -12.12 37.63 35.68
C LEU A 489 -11.30 38.80 36.23
N GLU A 490 -9.98 38.76 36.07
CA GLU A 490 -9.05 39.71 36.71
C GLU A 490 -8.65 40.88 35.80
N SER A 491 -8.71 40.71 34.47
CA SER A 491 -8.35 41.76 33.51
C SER A 491 -9.53 42.20 32.65
N GLU A 492 -9.40 43.40 32.08
CA GLU A 492 -10.25 43.86 30.99
C GLU A 492 -10.05 42.97 29.76
N ILE A 493 -11.13 42.72 29.02
CA ILE A 493 -11.14 41.89 27.80
C ILE A 493 -11.42 42.82 26.61
N SER A 494 -10.62 42.70 25.56
CA SER A 494 -10.78 43.43 24.30
C SER A 494 -11.48 42.60 23.21
N ASP A 495 -11.93 43.25 22.13
CA ASP A 495 -12.49 42.56 20.96
C ASP A 495 -11.45 41.64 20.28
N GLU A 496 -10.16 41.99 20.36
CA GLU A 496 -9.04 41.20 19.81
C GLU A 496 -8.83 39.91 20.61
N ASP A 497 -8.95 39.96 21.95
CA ASP A 497 -8.86 38.77 22.80
C ASP A 497 -9.97 37.77 22.48
N LEU A 498 -11.21 38.25 22.27
CA LEU A 498 -12.34 37.40 21.88
C LEU A 498 -12.17 36.81 20.48
N LEU A 499 -11.56 37.55 19.55
CA LEU A 499 -11.24 37.04 18.22
C LEU A 499 -10.19 35.93 18.28
N GLU A 500 -9.19 36.06 19.15
CA GLU A 500 -8.18 35.04 19.36
C GLU A 500 -8.77 33.78 20.03
N VAL A 501 -9.68 33.94 21.00
CA VAL A 501 -10.47 32.82 21.55
C VAL A 501 -11.27 32.11 20.44
N LYS A 502 -11.87 32.85 19.51
CA LYS A 502 -12.58 32.29 18.35
C LYS A 502 -11.65 31.53 17.39
N ARG A 503 -10.42 32.00 17.19
CA ARG A 503 -9.42 31.27 16.38
C ARG A 503 -8.99 29.99 17.08
N ALA A 504 -8.71 30.08 18.38
CA ALA A 504 -8.26 28.95 19.20
C ALA A 504 -9.34 27.86 19.33
N SER A 505 -10.63 28.21 19.38
CA SER A 505 -11.74 27.25 19.39
C SER A 505 -11.83 26.39 18.12
N GLY A 506 -11.22 26.82 17.00
CA GLY A 506 -11.07 25.97 15.81
C GLY A 506 -10.17 24.76 16.02
N HIS A 507 -9.37 24.77 17.08
CA HIS A 507 -8.42 23.72 17.45
C HIS A 507 -8.67 23.13 18.84
N LEU A 508 -9.59 23.72 19.61
CA LEU A 508 -9.89 23.37 21.00
C LEU A 508 -11.39 23.13 21.18
N ASN A 509 -11.75 22.06 21.90
CA ASN A 509 -13.13 21.81 22.29
C ASN A 509 -13.50 22.67 23.52
N ILE A 510 -13.69 23.98 23.34
CA ILE A 510 -14.06 24.89 24.43
C ILE A 510 -15.57 24.77 24.69
N ARG A 511 -15.94 24.39 25.92
CA ARG A 511 -17.35 24.17 26.32
C ARG A 511 -17.85 25.18 27.33
N SER A 512 -16.97 25.77 28.13
CA SER A 512 -17.33 26.76 29.14
C SER A 512 -16.44 27.98 29.07
N LEU A 513 -17.05 29.16 29.15
CA LEU A 513 -16.33 30.43 29.16
C LEU A 513 -16.89 31.36 30.23
N LYS A 514 -16.03 31.83 31.12
CA LYS A 514 -16.35 32.88 32.11
C LYS A 514 -15.60 34.15 31.77
N ILE A 515 -16.31 35.24 31.56
CA ILE A 515 -15.71 36.53 31.17
C ILE A 515 -16.24 37.66 32.05
N ASN A 516 -15.34 38.59 32.37
CA ASN A 516 -15.69 39.84 33.04
C ASN A 516 -15.65 41.00 32.04
N LEU A 517 -16.78 41.69 31.86
CA LEU A 517 -16.92 42.78 30.89
C LEU A 517 -16.55 44.14 31.48
N CYS A 518 -15.32 44.28 31.98
CA CYS A 518 -14.86 45.51 32.67
C CYS A 518 -14.09 46.52 31.80
N GLY A 519 -13.94 46.32 30.48
CA GLY A 519 -13.05 47.13 29.64
C GLY A 519 -13.68 48.29 28.87
N GLU A 520 -12.92 49.38 28.68
CA GLU A 520 -13.29 50.49 27.77
C GLU A 520 -13.15 50.12 26.28
N GLU A 521 -12.39 49.07 25.97
CA GLU A 521 -12.03 48.66 24.59
C GLU A 521 -12.95 47.61 23.96
N LEU A 522 -13.82 46.97 24.74
CA LEU A 522 -14.77 46.00 24.22
C LEU A 522 -15.91 46.75 23.53
N THR A 523 -16.16 46.51 22.24
CA THR A 523 -17.27 47.15 21.53
C THR A 523 -18.36 46.17 21.12
N SER A 524 -18.04 44.87 21.03
CA SER A 524 -18.98 43.85 20.55
C SER A 524 -18.66 42.45 21.09
N LEU A 525 -19.71 41.63 21.30
CA LEU A 525 -19.59 40.21 21.63
C LEU A 525 -19.77 39.28 20.42
N GLU A 526 -19.89 39.83 19.20
CA GLU A 526 -20.11 39.05 17.96
C GLU A 526 -19.01 38.04 17.66
N SER A 527 -17.79 38.25 18.16
CA SER A 527 -16.70 37.27 18.04
C SER A 527 -17.06 35.93 18.68
N LEU A 528 -17.91 35.92 19.71
CA LEU A 528 -18.38 34.69 20.37
C LEU A 528 -19.42 33.91 19.55
N SER A 529 -20.02 34.50 18.51
CA SER A 529 -21.00 33.82 17.65
C SER A 529 -20.47 32.53 17.05
N ASN A 530 -21.36 31.52 16.92
CA ASN A 530 -21.08 30.18 16.38
C ASN A 530 -20.06 29.35 17.17
N LEU A 531 -19.74 29.73 18.41
CA LEU A 531 -18.97 28.86 19.29
C LEU A 531 -19.87 27.75 19.87
N GLU A 532 -19.31 26.54 20.03
CA GLU A 532 -20.03 25.41 20.61
C GLU A 532 -20.03 25.40 22.15
N LEU A 533 -20.14 26.59 22.76
CA LEU A 533 -20.21 26.74 24.21
C LEU A 533 -21.51 26.15 24.74
N LYS A 534 -21.41 25.36 25.81
CA LYS A 534 -22.55 24.88 26.60
C LYS A 534 -22.80 25.77 27.81
N ALA A 535 -21.76 26.40 28.36
CA ALA A 535 -21.88 27.30 29.50
C ALA A 535 -21.19 28.64 29.24
N LEU A 536 -21.90 29.74 29.46
CA LEU A 536 -21.39 31.09 29.30
C LEU A 536 -21.75 31.92 30.54
N TYR A 537 -20.72 32.49 31.17
CA TYR A 537 -20.86 33.30 32.36
C TYR A 537 -20.29 34.69 32.06
N ILE A 538 -21.15 35.70 32.14
CA ILE A 538 -20.83 37.09 31.81
C ILE A 538 -21.02 37.93 33.07
N TYR A 539 -19.91 38.20 33.75
CA TYR A 539 -19.92 39.02 34.96
C TYR A 539 -19.70 40.48 34.59
N ARG A 540 -20.46 41.36 35.25
CA ARG A 540 -20.37 42.81 35.07
C ARG A 540 -20.63 43.50 36.41
N PRO A 541 -19.58 43.87 37.16
CA PRO A 541 -19.72 44.40 38.50
C PRO A 541 -20.06 45.91 38.54
N ASP A 542 -19.54 46.75 37.63
CA ASP A 542 -19.84 48.19 37.65
C ASP A 542 -19.41 48.89 36.34
N CYS A 543 -20.35 49.25 35.46
CA CYS A 543 -20.03 49.98 34.22
C CYS A 543 -21.15 50.96 33.85
N SER A 544 -21.03 52.20 34.30
CA SER A 544 -21.96 53.30 34.01
C SER A 544 -21.86 53.87 32.57
N ARG A 545 -20.95 53.37 31.73
CA ARG A 545 -20.63 53.97 30.40
C ARG A 545 -20.69 53.04 29.18
N PHE A 546 -20.81 51.72 29.34
CA PHE A 546 -20.91 50.79 28.21
C PHE A 546 -22.37 50.48 27.89
N SER A 547 -22.78 50.68 26.63
CA SER A 547 -24.11 50.31 26.12
C SER A 547 -24.37 48.83 26.42
N PRO A 548 -25.60 48.41 26.75
CA PRO A 548 -25.90 46.98 26.91
C PRO A 548 -25.43 46.20 25.68
N PRO A 549 -24.72 45.07 25.85
CA PRO A 549 -24.29 44.26 24.73
C PRO A 549 -25.53 43.78 23.97
N ASN A 550 -25.49 43.87 22.64
CA ASN A 550 -26.47 43.18 21.83
C ASN A 550 -26.33 41.68 22.09
N LEU A 551 -27.45 41.00 22.36
CA LEU A 551 -27.49 39.58 22.69
C LEU A 551 -27.68 38.68 21.46
N ASP A 552 -27.86 39.24 20.26
CA ASP A 552 -28.17 38.50 19.03
C ASP A 552 -27.19 37.34 18.75
N PHE A 553 -25.92 37.50 19.09
CA PHE A 553 -24.88 36.48 18.93
C PHE A 553 -25.21 35.15 19.65
N LEU A 554 -25.99 35.19 20.74
CA LEU A 554 -26.40 34.00 21.51
C LEU A 554 -27.31 33.07 20.72
N SER A 555 -28.10 33.58 19.78
CA SER A 555 -29.06 32.80 18.98
C SER A 555 -28.42 31.66 18.17
N SER A 556 -27.11 31.75 17.93
CA SER A 556 -26.30 30.78 17.20
C SER A 556 -25.65 29.70 18.08
N MET A 557 -25.85 29.73 19.39
CA MET A 557 -25.10 28.88 20.33
C MET A 557 -25.93 27.78 20.99
N PRO A 558 -25.35 26.59 21.24
CA PRO A 558 -26.02 25.49 21.93
C PRO A 558 -25.93 25.61 23.47
N LEU A 559 -26.25 26.78 24.02
CA LEU A 559 -26.08 27.06 25.46
C LEU A 559 -27.09 26.30 26.33
N GLN A 560 -26.57 25.64 27.37
CA GLN A 560 -27.32 25.01 28.45
C GLN A 560 -27.31 25.87 29.73
N ILE A 561 -26.21 26.58 29.98
CA ILE A 561 -26.06 27.47 31.13
C ILE A 561 -25.72 28.88 30.63
N LEU A 562 -26.54 29.85 31.02
CA LEU A 562 -26.26 31.26 30.79
C LEU A 562 -26.41 32.01 32.11
N GLU A 563 -25.31 32.56 32.60
CA GLU A 563 -25.33 33.51 33.70
C GLU A 563 -24.85 34.86 33.20
N MET A 564 -25.63 35.91 33.42
CA MET A 564 -25.23 37.25 33.05
C MET A 564 -25.70 38.31 34.02
N ASN A 565 -24.85 39.30 34.23
CA ASN A 565 -25.25 40.58 34.81
C ASN A 565 -25.53 41.55 33.66
N SER A 566 -26.79 41.98 33.48
CA SER A 566 -27.12 42.94 32.44
C SER A 566 -28.04 44.07 32.92
N PRO A 567 -27.47 45.16 33.46
CA PRO A 567 -28.27 46.28 33.96
C PRO A 567 -28.95 47.11 32.86
N GLY A 568 -28.46 47.04 31.61
CA GLY A 568 -28.96 47.87 30.52
C GLY A 568 -29.77 47.14 29.44
N THR A 569 -29.76 45.81 29.39
CA THR A 569 -30.47 45.08 28.33
C THR A 569 -31.97 45.36 28.43
N LYS A 570 -32.62 45.61 27.29
CA LYS A 570 -34.06 45.87 27.21
C LYS A 570 -34.86 44.66 26.72
N ASN A 571 -34.27 43.89 25.81
CA ASN A 571 -34.89 42.75 25.17
C ASN A 571 -33.96 41.54 25.21
N ILE A 572 -34.54 40.37 25.40
CA ILE A 572 -33.89 39.06 25.46
C ILE A 572 -34.41 38.10 24.38
N GLU A 573 -34.92 38.63 23.27
CA GLU A 573 -35.38 37.86 22.09
C GLU A 573 -34.36 36.83 21.60
N ALA A 574 -33.07 37.16 21.69
CA ALA A 574 -31.98 36.26 21.31
C ALA A 574 -31.89 34.97 22.16
N LEU A 575 -32.55 34.93 23.32
CA LEU A 575 -32.66 33.71 24.13
C LEU A 575 -33.72 32.74 23.60
N SER A 576 -34.61 33.19 22.71
CA SER A 576 -35.73 32.40 22.25
C SER A 576 -35.29 31.09 21.58
N GLY A 577 -35.83 29.97 22.04
CA GLY A 577 -35.53 28.64 21.50
C GLY A 577 -34.18 28.06 21.89
N LEU A 578 -33.38 28.73 22.74
CA LEU A 578 -32.13 28.17 23.24
C LEU A 578 -32.39 26.95 24.16
N PRO A 579 -31.51 25.93 24.15
CA PRO A 579 -31.67 24.73 24.96
C PRO A 579 -31.22 24.92 26.42
N LEU A 580 -31.50 26.09 27.01
CA LEU A 580 -31.07 26.45 28.36
C LEU A 580 -31.74 25.56 29.42
N GLU A 581 -30.91 24.99 30.31
CA GLU A 581 -31.32 24.32 31.54
C GLU A 581 -31.26 25.28 32.73
N ASN A 582 -30.24 26.14 32.76
CA ASN A 582 -30.02 27.12 33.81
C ASN A 582 -29.87 28.52 33.21
N LEU A 583 -30.73 29.44 33.63
CA LEU A 583 -30.66 30.85 33.24
C LEU A 583 -30.62 31.71 34.49
N ALA A 584 -29.55 32.49 34.65
CA ALA A 584 -29.45 33.52 35.66
C ALA A 584 -29.23 34.88 34.99
N ILE A 585 -30.18 35.79 35.17
CA ILE A 585 -30.05 37.17 34.73
C ILE A 585 -30.16 38.07 35.95
N ARG A 586 -29.07 38.78 36.26
CA ARG A 586 -28.96 39.61 37.46
C ARG A 586 -28.86 41.09 37.15
N TYR A 587 -29.36 41.88 38.10
CA TYR A 587 -29.32 43.34 38.12
C TYR A 587 -30.01 44.02 36.94
N SER A 588 -30.99 43.39 36.29
CA SER A 588 -31.65 43.94 35.11
C SER A 588 -32.75 44.93 35.46
N SER A 589 -32.55 46.21 35.12
CA SER A 589 -33.51 47.28 35.43
C SER A 589 -34.42 47.67 34.26
N HIS A 590 -34.05 47.36 33.02
CA HIS A 590 -34.73 47.89 31.82
C HIS A 590 -35.44 46.83 30.95
N PHE A 591 -35.61 45.59 31.41
CA PHE A 591 -36.37 44.57 30.66
C PHE A 591 -37.79 45.05 30.40
N GLU A 592 -38.16 45.13 29.13
CA GLU A 592 -39.53 45.49 28.71
C GLU A 592 -40.46 44.27 28.78
N SER A 593 -39.92 43.06 28.58
CA SER A 593 -40.68 41.80 28.63
C SER A 593 -39.79 40.61 28.95
N ILE A 594 -40.38 39.59 29.58
CA ILE A 594 -39.79 38.26 29.80
C ILE A 594 -40.43 37.18 28.91
N GLU A 595 -41.31 37.55 27.98
CA GLU A 595 -41.99 36.62 27.04
C GLU A 595 -41.06 35.64 26.30
N PRO A 596 -39.83 36.03 25.86
CA PRO A 596 -38.92 35.09 25.21
C PRO A 596 -38.58 33.83 26.04
N ILE A 597 -38.66 33.92 27.38
CA ILE A 597 -38.41 32.79 28.29
C ILE A 597 -39.44 31.67 28.11
N SER A 598 -40.65 31.97 27.64
CA SER A 598 -41.72 30.98 27.39
C SER A 598 -41.34 29.88 26.39
N THR A 599 -40.30 30.13 25.60
CA THR A 599 -39.78 29.20 24.58
C THR A 599 -38.70 28.26 25.12
N LEU A 600 -38.16 28.50 26.32
CA LEU A 600 -37.06 27.74 26.93
C LEU A 600 -37.56 26.43 27.56
N ARG A 601 -37.89 25.45 26.71
CA ARG A 601 -38.55 24.19 27.12
C ARG A 601 -37.74 23.32 28.08
N ASN A 602 -36.43 23.46 28.10
CA ASN A 602 -35.52 22.66 28.93
C ASN A 602 -35.19 23.32 30.27
N LEU A 603 -35.72 24.52 30.54
CA LEU A 603 -35.33 25.33 31.68
C LEU A 603 -35.79 24.70 32.99
N ARG A 604 -34.83 24.44 33.88
CA ARG A 604 -35.02 23.86 35.22
C ARG A 604 -34.74 24.86 36.32
N ILE A 605 -33.72 25.70 36.15
CA ILE A 605 -33.33 26.71 37.13
C ILE A 605 -33.41 28.08 36.48
N LEU A 606 -34.21 28.96 37.09
CA LEU A 606 -34.38 30.33 36.64
C LEU A 606 -34.15 31.29 37.79
N GLU A 607 -33.13 32.15 37.64
CA GLU A 607 -32.92 33.30 38.50
C GLU A 607 -33.11 34.58 37.69
N LEU A 608 -34.09 35.38 38.07
CA LEU A 608 -34.39 36.68 37.49
C LEU A 608 -34.36 37.74 38.59
N SER A 609 -33.24 38.43 38.69
CA SER A 609 -33.10 39.58 39.59
C SER A 609 -33.36 40.88 38.83
N LEU A 610 -34.58 41.41 38.94
CA LEU A 610 -35.09 42.55 38.16
C LEU A 610 -35.12 43.86 38.95
N SER A 611 -33.95 44.32 39.38
CA SER A 611 -33.79 45.51 40.23
C SER A 611 -34.35 46.78 39.59
N ASN A 612 -35.27 47.48 40.27
CA ASN A 612 -35.90 48.73 39.77
C ASN A 612 -36.59 48.59 38.40
N ASN A 613 -37.08 47.40 38.06
CA ASN A 613 -37.82 47.19 36.81
C ASN A 613 -39.31 47.52 36.99
N GLU A 614 -39.83 48.44 36.18
CA GLU A 614 -41.25 48.88 36.23
C GLU A 614 -42.14 48.20 35.17
N TYR A 615 -41.54 47.50 34.20
CA TYR A 615 -42.26 46.97 33.04
C TYR A 615 -42.78 45.55 33.26
N VAL A 616 -41.98 44.68 33.89
CA VAL A 616 -42.32 43.29 34.18
C VAL A 616 -43.17 43.25 35.45
N THR A 617 -44.49 43.21 35.26
CA THR A 617 -45.50 43.24 36.35
C THR A 617 -46.20 41.90 36.59
N SER A 618 -46.02 40.92 35.70
CA SER A 618 -46.49 39.54 35.85
C SER A 618 -45.43 38.53 35.39
N VAL A 619 -45.64 37.28 35.78
CA VAL A 619 -44.77 36.13 35.45
C VAL A 619 -45.44 35.14 34.49
N ASP A 620 -46.44 35.60 33.73
CA ASP A 620 -47.28 34.73 32.88
C ASP A 620 -46.48 34.01 31.78
N ALA A 621 -45.37 34.61 31.34
CA ALA A 621 -44.41 34.02 30.41
C ALA A 621 -43.80 32.69 30.91
N LEU A 622 -43.86 32.41 32.21
CA LEU A 622 -43.34 31.16 32.80
C LEU A 622 -44.32 29.99 32.69
N SER A 623 -45.58 30.26 32.29
CA SER A 623 -46.64 29.25 32.25
C SER A 623 -46.30 28.09 31.32
N GLY A 624 -46.51 26.86 31.82
CA GLY A 624 -46.27 25.63 31.06
C GLY A 624 -44.79 25.24 30.88
N LEU A 625 -43.86 25.93 31.55
CA LEU A 625 -42.47 25.49 31.66
C LEU A 625 -42.31 24.38 32.71
N SER A 626 -41.14 23.74 32.76
CA SER A 626 -40.82 22.66 33.72
C SER A 626 -39.73 23.08 34.71
N ILE A 627 -39.86 24.29 35.25
CA ILE A 627 -38.90 24.88 36.18
C ILE A 627 -39.03 24.20 37.56
N GLU A 628 -37.89 23.83 38.15
CA GLU A 628 -37.77 23.21 39.47
C GLU A 628 -37.34 24.21 40.55
N GLU A 629 -36.50 25.19 40.19
CA GLU A 629 -36.02 26.24 41.09
C GLU A 629 -36.22 27.61 40.45
N LEU A 630 -36.96 28.49 41.15
CA LEU A 630 -37.26 29.83 40.70
C LEU A 630 -36.88 30.86 41.75
N ASP A 631 -36.05 31.81 41.36
CA ASP A 631 -35.73 33.00 42.13
C ASP A 631 -36.15 34.24 41.32
N ILE A 632 -37.16 34.96 41.81
CA ILE A 632 -37.58 36.24 41.27
C ILE A 632 -37.30 37.28 42.34
N SER A 633 -36.14 37.91 42.24
CA SER A 633 -35.65 38.82 43.26
C SER A 633 -35.57 40.27 42.79
N LEU A 634 -35.63 41.19 43.75
CA LEU A 634 -35.46 42.64 43.56
C LEU A 634 -36.45 43.29 42.58
N ASN A 635 -37.55 42.61 42.23
CA ASN A 635 -38.61 43.16 41.40
C ASN A 635 -39.71 43.76 42.29
N ASN A 636 -39.87 45.09 42.25
CA ASN A 636 -40.87 45.79 43.06
C ASN A 636 -42.22 45.96 42.34
N SER A 637 -42.37 45.44 41.13
CA SER A 637 -43.49 45.70 40.22
C SER A 637 -44.39 44.49 40.00
N ILE A 638 -43.87 43.28 40.20
CA ILE A 638 -44.64 42.04 40.11
C ILE A 638 -45.73 42.05 41.17
N SER A 639 -46.97 41.93 40.70
CA SER A 639 -48.17 41.98 41.56
C SER A 639 -49.02 40.71 41.51
N THR A 640 -48.75 39.81 40.54
CA THR A 640 -49.48 38.56 40.37
C THR A 640 -48.52 37.40 40.10
N LEU A 641 -48.90 36.19 40.54
CA LEU A 641 -48.12 34.96 40.40
C LEU A 641 -48.78 33.94 39.45
N ASN A 642 -49.77 34.35 38.64
CA ASN A 642 -50.63 33.44 37.87
C ASN A 642 -49.85 32.46 36.97
N GLY A 643 -48.77 32.94 36.33
CA GLY A 643 -47.86 32.11 35.52
C GLY A 643 -47.14 30.97 36.25
N LEU A 644 -47.20 30.92 37.60
CA LEU A 644 -46.59 29.83 38.37
C LEU A 644 -47.50 28.60 38.55
N THR A 645 -48.79 28.74 38.22
CA THR A 645 -49.80 27.71 38.47
C THR A 645 -49.42 26.39 37.79
N GLY A 646 -49.29 25.33 38.58
CA GLY A 646 -49.00 23.98 38.07
C GLY A 646 -47.55 23.72 37.65
N LEU A 647 -46.63 24.67 37.84
CA LEU A 647 -45.20 24.43 37.62
C LEU A 647 -44.65 23.41 38.63
N PRO A 648 -43.69 22.55 38.25
CA PRO A 648 -43.11 21.55 39.15
C PRO A 648 -42.06 22.13 40.11
N LEU A 649 -42.28 23.34 40.64
CA LEU A 649 -41.32 24.02 41.52
C LEU A 649 -41.13 23.26 42.84
N THR A 650 -39.88 23.13 43.25
CA THR A 650 -39.45 22.61 44.55
C THR A 650 -38.91 23.74 45.44
N LYS A 651 -38.34 24.79 44.84
CA LYS A 651 -37.85 25.98 45.54
C LYS A 651 -38.37 27.23 44.85
N LEU A 652 -38.96 28.12 45.65
CA LEU A 652 -39.41 29.44 45.20
C LEU A 652 -38.85 30.50 46.14
N ARG A 653 -38.14 31.46 45.56
CA ARG A 653 -37.68 32.65 46.25
C ARG A 653 -38.24 33.89 45.57
N ILE A 654 -38.86 34.74 46.36
CA ILE A 654 -39.38 36.03 45.93
C ILE A 654 -38.86 37.08 46.91
N THR A 655 -38.19 38.11 46.41
CA THR A 655 -37.83 39.29 47.22
C THR A 655 -38.49 40.53 46.65
N SER A 656 -38.77 41.51 47.53
CA SER A 656 -39.55 42.71 47.20
C SER A 656 -41.01 42.43 46.82
N ALA A 657 -41.67 41.50 47.50
CA ALA A 657 -43.04 41.05 47.25
C ALA A 657 -44.14 42.05 47.66
N GLU A 658 -43.84 43.35 47.82
CA GLU A 658 -44.72 44.37 48.44
C GLU A 658 -46.07 44.53 47.72
N ARG A 659 -46.13 44.12 46.45
CA ARG A 659 -47.33 44.23 45.61
C ARG A 659 -48.11 42.92 45.48
N ILE A 660 -47.58 41.80 45.99
CA ILE A 660 -48.21 40.49 45.91
C ILE A 660 -49.21 40.37 47.06
N ALA A 661 -50.50 40.36 46.72
CA ALA A 661 -51.58 40.25 47.70
C ALA A 661 -52.12 38.83 47.88
N SER A 662 -51.95 37.96 46.88
CA SER A 662 -52.50 36.60 46.88
C SER A 662 -51.44 35.57 46.51
N LEU A 663 -51.40 34.49 47.29
CA LEU A 663 -50.59 33.30 47.04
C LEU A 663 -51.40 32.17 46.37
N GLU A 664 -52.66 32.41 45.97
CA GLU A 664 -53.53 31.39 45.34
C GLU A 664 -52.88 30.61 44.19
N PRO A 665 -52.06 31.22 43.29
CA PRO A 665 -51.39 30.49 42.23
C PRO A 665 -50.43 29.38 42.72
N LEU A 666 -50.06 29.40 44.00
CA LEU A 666 -49.22 28.38 44.60
C LEU A 666 -49.99 27.13 45.04
N THR A 667 -51.33 27.18 45.10
CA THR A 667 -52.17 26.13 45.69
C THR A 667 -51.88 24.75 45.09
N GLY A 668 -51.64 23.76 45.96
CA GLY A 668 -51.41 22.37 45.57
C GLY A 668 -50.03 22.07 44.96
N MET A 669 -49.13 23.05 44.90
CA MET A 669 -47.74 22.86 44.47
C MET A 669 -46.92 22.04 45.48
N LYS A 670 -45.85 21.40 45.03
CA LYS A 670 -44.99 20.52 45.85
C LYS A 670 -43.70 21.20 46.30
N LEU A 671 -43.81 22.46 46.74
CA LEU A 671 -42.67 23.23 47.22
C LEU A 671 -42.08 22.60 48.49
N ARG A 672 -40.75 22.55 48.56
CA ARG A 672 -39.96 22.20 49.75
C ARG A 672 -39.39 23.43 50.44
N SER A 673 -39.12 24.49 49.67
CA SER A 673 -38.59 25.75 50.18
C SER A 673 -39.36 26.92 49.59
N LEU A 674 -39.93 27.74 50.46
CA LEU A 674 -40.58 29.00 50.08
C LEU A 674 -39.97 30.15 50.88
N ILE A 675 -39.44 31.13 50.17
CA ILE A 675 -38.83 32.32 50.75
C ILE A 675 -39.50 33.55 50.14
N ILE A 676 -40.15 34.35 50.98
CA ILE A 676 -40.82 35.59 50.59
C ILE A 676 -40.30 36.71 51.49
N PHE A 677 -39.76 37.77 50.88
CA PHE A 677 -39.41 39.02 51.55
C PHE A 677 -40.27 40.17 51.00
N GLY A 678 -40.71 41.09 51.86
CA GLY A 678 -41.64 42.16 51.47
C GLY A 678 -43.11 41.71 51.40
N ALA A 679 -43.55 40.75 52.21
CA ALA A 679 -44.90 40.16 52.13
C ALA A 679 -46.03 41.04 52.70
N GLU A 680 -45.97 42.37 52.53
CA GLU A 680 -46.80 43.33 53.27
C GLU A 680 -48.30 43.16 53.02
N LYS A 681 -48.67 42.74 51.80
CA LYS A 681 -50.07 42.61 51.38
C LYS A 681 -50.63 41.20 51.48
N VAL A 682 -49.81 40.22 51.87
CA VAL A 682 -50.25 38.84 52.03
C VAL A 682 -51.08 38.73 53.31
N THR A 683 -52.35 38.35 53.17
CA THR A 683 -53.31 38.26 54.28
C THR A 683 -53.59 36.82 54.72
N SER A 684 -53.39 35.83 53.83
CA SER A 684 -53.71 34.43 54.10
C SER A 684 -52.62 33.49 53.58
N LEU A 685 -52.36 32.44 54.35
CA LEU A 685 -51.49 31.32 53.99
C LEU A 685 -52.25 30.06 53.59
N GLU A 686 -53.58 30.11 53.43
CA GLU A 686 -54.40 28.97 52.97
C GLU A 686 -53.83 28.27 51.73
N PRO A 687 -53.29 28.97 50.70
CA PRO A 687 -52.68 28.32 49.56
C PRO A 687 -51.51 27.38 49.88
N LEU A 688 -50.88 27.52 51.05
CA LEU A 688 -49.73 26.72 51.50
C LEU A 688 -50.14 25.47 52.29
N GLU A 689 -51.42 25.34 52.64
CA GLU A 689 -51.91 24.25 53.49
C GLU A 689 -51.59 22.87 52.89
N GLY A 690 -51.04 21.98 53.72
CA GLY A 690 -50.72 20.61 53.33
C GLY A 690 -49.52 20.45 52.39
N MET A 691 -48.80 21.52 52.04
CA MET A 691 -47.59 21.43 51.23
C MET A 691 -46.43 20.72 51.95
N PRO A 692 -45.53 20.03 51.22
CA PRO A 692 -44.36 19.37 51.80
C PRO A 692 -43.21 20.35 52.07
N LEU A 693 -43.52 21.55 52.60
CA LEU A 693 -42.52 22.57 52.92
C LEU A 693 -41.65 22.11 54.08
N GLU A 694 -40.34 22.19 53.90
CA GLU A 694 -39.33 22.01 54.94
C GLU A 694 -38.80 23.37 55.40
N ASN A 695 -38.70 24.34 54.49
CA ASN A 695 -38.18 25.67 54.76
C ASN A 695 -39.22 26.73 54.35
N LEU A 696 -39.65 27.53 55.32
CA LEU A 696 -40.58 28.64 55.08
C LEU A 696 -40.02 29.91 55.72
N THR A 697 -39.77 30.92 54.90
CA THR A 697 -39.38 32.27 55.34
C THR A 697 -40.37 33.26 54.79
N ILE A 698 -41.00 34.03 55.68
CA ILE A 698 -41.87 35.15 55.31
C ILE A 698 -41.40 36.36 56.11
N SER A 699 -40.97 37.40 55.43
CA SER A 699 -40.57 38.67 56.06
C SER A 699 -41.50 39.78 55.62
N ASP A 700 -41.74 40.75 56.51
CA ASP A 700 -42.57 41.93 56.24
C ASP A 700 -44.04 41.54 56.04
N ALA A 701 -44.52 40.56 56.82
CA ALA A 701 -45.88 40.02 56.76
C ALA A 701 -46.89 40.94 57.48
N GLY A 702 -46.95 42.20 57.04
CA GLY A 702 -47.61 43.30 57.76
C GLY A 702 -49.11 43.13 57.97
N LEU A 703 -49.80 42.33 57.15
CA LEU A 703 -51.25 42.07 57.25
C LEU A 703 -51.61 40.63 57.62
N LEU A 704 -50.63 39.76 57.84
CA LEU A 704 -50.86 38.37 58.20
C LEU A 704 -51.27 38.27 59.67
N ASP A 705 -52.41 37.63 59.96
CA ASP A 705 -52.94 37.46 61.32
C ASP A 705 -53.13 35.99 61.74
N ASP A 706 -53.29 35.06 60.80
CA ASP A 706 -53.48 33.64 61.06
C ASP A 706 -52.36 32.75 60.51
N LEU A 707 -51.87 31.85 61.37
CA LEU A 707 -50.92 30.78 61.01
C LEU A 707 -51.59 29.40 60.92
N GLY A 708 -52.90 29.30 61.11
CA GLY A 708 -53.70 28.08 61.06
C GLY A 708 -53.36 27.12 59.90
N PRO A 709 -53.18 27.61 58.65
CA PRO A 709 -52.78 26.79 57.51
C PRO A 709 -51.45 26.03 57.67
N LEU A 710 -50.60 26.42 58.63
CA LEU A 710 -49.32 25.77 58.89
C LEU A 710 -49.43 24.53 59.80
N ARG A 711 -50.63 24.25 60.34
CA ARG A 711 -50.84 23.20 61.33
C ARG A 711 -50.52 21.81 60.78
N GLY A 712 -49.68 21.08 61.51
CA GLY A 712 -49.29 19.70 61.16
C GLY A 712 -48.31 19.59 59.98
N MET A 713 -47.82 20.72 59.45
CA MET A 713 -46.79 20.71 58.40
C MET A 713 -45.42 20.28 58.94
N ALA A 714 -44.63 19.60 58.12
CA ALA A 714 -43.32 19.05 58.49
C ALA A 714 -42.17 20.08 58.35
N LEU A 715 -42.39 21.31 58.80
CA LEU A 715 -41.42 22.40 58.71
C LEU A 715 -40.18 22.10 59.58
N LYS A 716 -39.00 22.25 59.00
CA LYS A 716 -37.69 22.18 59.68
C LYS A 716 -37.13 23.56 59.97
N HIS A 717 -37.30 24.51 59.07
CA HIS A 717 -36.82 25.88 59.23
C HIS A 717 -37.96 26.86 59.00
N PHE A 718 -38.33 27.61 60.03
CA PHE A 718 -39.38 28.63 59.94
C PHE A 718 -38.84 29.99 60.35
N LYS A 719 -39.04 31.00 59.49
CA LYS A 719 -38.74 32.39 59.81
C LYS A 719 -39.96 33.25 59.50
N LEU A 720 -40.37 34.03 60.48
CA LEU A 720 -41.43 35.03 60.34
C LEU A 720 -40.97 36.35 60.94
N SER A 721 -41.02 37.43 60.17
CA SER A 721 -40.70 38.75 60.70
C SER A 721 -41.70 39.83 60.29
N HIS A 722 -41.85 40.85 61.14
CA HIS A 722 -42.71 42.01 60.95
C HIS A 722 -44.17 41.60 60.67
N ALA A 723 -44.75 40.81 61.58
CA ALA A 723 -46.12 40.31 61.50
C ALA A 723 -46.92 40.71 62.76
N PRO A 724 -47.32 41.98 62.88
CA PRO A 724 -47.88 42.55 64.11
C PRO A 724 -49.28 42.03 64.46
N PHE A 725 -49.97 41.37 63.54
CA PHE A 725 -51.31 40.81 63.78
C PHE A 725 -51.29 39.32 64.13
N VAL A 726 -50.15 38.64 63.96
CA VAL A 726 -49.97 37.26 64.44
C VAL A 726 -49.83 37.29 65.96
N THR A 727 -50.85 36.79 66.66
CA THR A 727 -50.95 36.81 68.13
C THR A 727 -50.73 35.45 68.79
N SER A 728 -50.67 34.36 68.02
CA SER A 728 -50.50 32.99 68.51
C SER A 728 -49.58 32.16 67.61
N LEU A 729 -48.81 31.27 68.22
CA LEU A 729 -47.97 30.27 67.55
C LEU A 729 -48.53 28.84 67.69
N GLU A 730 -49.72 28.68 68.26
CA GLU A 730 -50.39 27.37 68.45
C GLU A 730 -50.37 26.49 67.18
N PRO A 731 -50.55 27.02 65.95
CA PRO A 731 -50.49 26.19 64.74
C PRO A 731 -49.16 25.48 64.52
N LEU A 732 -48.04 25.97 65.08
CA LEU A 732 -46.71 25.37 64.93
C LEU A 732 -46.43 24.25 65.95
N VAL A 733 -47.33 24.02 66.90
CA VAL A 733 -47.16 23.00 67.94
C VAL A 733 -47.09 21.61 67.28
N GLY A 734 -46.00 20.87 67.57
CA GLY A 734 -45.75 19.54 67.02
C GLY A 734 -45.02 19.52 65.66
N ALA A 735 -44.69 20.68 65.08
CA ALA A 735 -43.84 20.75 63.90
C ALA A 735 -42.38 20.34 64.23
N PRO A 736 -41.68 19.59 63.36
CA PRO A 736 -40.32 19.10 63.60
C PRO A 736 -39.25 20.19 63.36
N LEU A 737 -39.41 21.36 63.98
CA LEU A 737 -38.57 22.53 63.77
C LEU A 737 -37.15 22.31 64.32
N GLN A 738 -36.17 22.57 63.46
CA GLN A 738 -34.74 22.63 63.77
C GLN A 738 -34.25 24.08 63.88
N SER A 739 -34.93 25.02 63.20
CA SER A 739 -34.64 26.45 63.26
C SER A 739 -35.96 27.26 63.22
N LEU A 740 -36.05 28.26 64.08
CA LEU A 740 -37.20 29.15 64.30
C LEU A 740 -36.63 30.54 64.59
N SER A 741 -36.95 31.49 63.72
CA SER A 741 -36.54 32.89 63.84
C SER A 741 -37.78 33.77 63.77
N LEU A 742 -38.10 34.45 64.87
CA LEU A 742 -39.27 35.31 64.98
C LEU A 742 -38.83 36.73 65.34
N TYR A 743 -39.34 37.73 64.64
CA TYR A 743 -38.98 39.12 64.86
C TYR A 743 -40.19 40.05 64.64
N GLU A 744 -40.43 40.99 65.56
CA GLU A 744 -41.54 41.97 65.46
C GLU A 744 -42.92 41.34 65.18
N LEU A 745 -43.41 40.51 66.12
CA LEU A 745 -44.75 39.89 66.08
C LEU A 745 -45.73 40.56 67.05
N GLY A 746 -47.03 40.36 66.84
CA GLY A 746 -48.13 40.83 67.70
C GLY A 746 -48.31 40.11 69.04
N ILE A 747 -47.36 39.27 69.45
CA ILE A 747 -47.50 38.38 70.60
C ILE A 747 -47.20 39.14 71.89
N ALA A 748 -48.25 39.50 72.62
CA ALA A 748 -48.14 40.20 73.90
C ALA A 748 -47.67 39.29 75.06
N TYR A 749 -47.86 37.97 74.95
CA TYR A 749 -47.52 37.02 76.02
C TYR A 749 -47.14 35.62 75.45
N LEU A 750 -45.87 35.19 75.50
CA LEU A 750 -45.48 33.78 75.30
C LEU A 750 -45.75 32.98 76.58
N ALA A 751 -46.77 32.11 76.59
CA ALA A 751 -46.98 31.16 77.69
C ALA A 751 -45.80 30.16 77.81
N PRO A 752 -45.45 29.67 79.03
CA PRO A 752 -44.34 28.71 79.25
C PRO A 752 -44.40 27.46 78.38
N GLU A 753 -45.61 27.01 78.09
CA GLU A 753 -45.96 25.82 77.31
C GLU A 753 -45.56 25.98 75.82
N HIS A 754 -45.44 27.23 75.34
CA HIS A 754 -44.97 27.57 74.00
C HIS A 754 -43.44 27.67 73.91
N CYS A 755 -42.73 27.76 75.05
CA CYS A 755 -41.26 27.79 75.09
C CYS A 755 -40.65 26.39 74.94
N GLU A 756 -41.36 25.31 75.31
CA GLU A 756 -40.90 23.92 75.09
C GLU A 756 -40.93 23.50 73.60
N VAL A 757 -41.63 24.23 72.74
CA VAL A 757 -41.69 23.99 71.28
C VAL A 757 -40.42 24.48 70.57
N VAL A 758 -39.61 25.32 71.23
CA VAL A 758 -38.49 26.04 70.60
C VAL A 758 -37.17 25.68 71.28
N GLY A 759 -36.55 24.59 70.84
CA GLY A 759 -35.15 24.30 71.20
C GLY A 759 -34.16 25.24 70.50
N ILE A 760 -34.21 26.57 70.72
CA ILE A 760 -33.36 27.54 69.99
C ILE A 760 -32.77 28.64 70.87
N SER A 761 -31.45 28.70 70.84
CA SER A 761 -30.61 29.85 71.11
C SER A 761 -30.80 30.96 70.07
N ALA A 762 -31.67 31.95 70.29
CA ALA A 762 -31.69 33.20 69.52
C ALA A 762 -32.47 34.32 70.25
N PHE A 763 -31.85 34.98 71.23
CA PHE A 763 -32.21 36.34 71.60
C PHE A 763 -30.95 37.20 71.56
N GLY A 764 -30.75 37.92 70.46
CA GLY A 764 -29.69 38.91 70.28
C GLY A 764 -30.24 40.33 70.43
N SER A 765 -29.73 41.02 71.46
CA SER A 765 -29.82 42.45 71.83
C SER A 765 -31.19 43.07 72.21
N ASP A 766 -31.38 43.16 73.53
CA ASP A 766 -32.15 44.11 74.36
C ASP A 766 -33.69 43.95 74.54
N PRO A 767 -34.24 44.28 75.74
CA PRO A 767 -35.01 43.32 76.52
C PRO A 767 -36.44 43.78 76.86
N LEU A 768 -37.44 42.94 76.59
CA LEU A 768 -38.80 43.09 77.13
C LEU A 768 -39.32 41.69 77.50
N LYS A 769 -39.16 41.19 78.74
CA LYS A 769 -39.93 41.40 79.99
C LYS A 769 -41.38 40.88 79.92
N ALA A 770 -41.65 39.94 80.83
CA ALA A 770 -42.83 39.09 80.98
C ALA A 770 -42.86 38.03 79.87
N ILE A 771 -42.78 36.71 80.12
CA ILE A 771 -43.54 35.86 81.06
C ILE A 771 -42.81 34.56 81.26
N CYS A 772 -42.76 34.12 82.53
CA CYS A 772 -42.84 32.74 83.00
C CYS A 772 -42.39 32.79 84.47
N PRO A 773 -43.30 32.82 85.46
CA PRO A 773 -42.92 32.57 86.84
C PRO A 773 -42.81 31.04 87.05
N ASP A 774 -41.64 30.60 87.50
CA ASP A 774 -41.35 29.34 88.19
C ASP A 774 -42.02 28.05 87.70
N ARG A 775 -41.40 27.37 86.71
CA ARG A 775 -40.76 26.03 86.84
C ARG A 775 -40.48 25.40 85.48
#